data_AF-A0A7Y2N5H1-F1
#
_entry.id   AF-A0A7Y2N5H1-F1
#
_cell.length_a   1.000
_cell.length_b   1.000
_cell.length_c   1.000
_cell.angle_alpha   90.00
_cell.angle_beta   90.00
_cell.angle_gamma   90.00
#
_symmetry.space_group_name_H-M   'P 1'
#
loop_
_entity.id
_entity.type
_entity.pdbx_description
1 polymer ?
#
loop_
_entity_poly.entity_id
_entity_poly.type
_entity_poly.pdbx_seq_one_letter_code
_entity_poly.pdbx_strand_id
1 'polypeptide(L)'
;MTQQTIDRRSFLRISLLTSGALVVGVASPGWLEAGEHDDERWVPNLYVRIDPDGTITIVSKNPEAGQGVKTAFPMVVAECLNVDWRDVKIEQAPLDDRYGRQVVGGSRGTPDGWNDLRVAGTAACHVLTKAAAGQWGVAASACTASGGAIHHEASGRSLRYQALLEAAARLPAPDVADLDLKSRPEDFTLLGTFVPGVDNPQILTGKPLFGCDVRLDGMLYAVFEKCPTFGGRVRRANVEQIRSQPGVTHAFVVEGTDNAAGLQPGVAIVAETWWEANNARRHLRVDWDTDHADSTAGYDTRAEALRGERGETLRADGDVERALDRSKQLVEASYYYPFVAHANMEPQNCTARFDAAQNRIELWAPSQHPRGGRELIAATLRIPERNIHVNLTRIGGGFGRRLRNDFMVEAAWIARETGRPVQLQWTREDDLGHDFYRPAAWHHFRAGIDDAGRMQAFDHHFVTFGSRGRTVSGAGLSPGHYPAGLVKNFRLRQSLVETNVPTGPWRSPGHSAYCWAYQGFFDEVALAAGRDALEFRLDLLSRHYGEPPLDLERTSDTLRLAAEKAGWGRRVLAANRGLGMAFHFDHGGFVSHVAEVEADGNRIRVDKVWSAADVGPILNLSGARNQVEGCVVDALSTAQLEITFANGAVEQGNFDDYELLRIGQAPEIECHFIQSENSPTGLGEPPIAAATPAITNAIYAATGKRIRELPFSRAGIALL
;
A
#
# COMPACT_ATOMS: atom_id res chain seq x y z
N MET A 1 -4.33 8.43 27.56
CA MET A 1 -5.61 8.61 26.84
C MET A 1 -6.70 7.99 27.70
N THR A 2 -7.63 8.81 28.17
CA THR A 2 -8.82 8.37 28.89
C THR A 2 -9.64 7.45 27.98
N GLN A 3 -9.71 6.16 28.31
CA GLN A 3 -10.64 5.23 27.69
C GLN A 3 -12.06 5.70 28.01
N GLN A 4 -12.74 6.34 27.05
CA GLN A 4 -14.18 6.37 27.07
C GLN A 4 -14.66 4.93 26.86
N THR A 5 -15.21 4.34 27.92
CA THR A 5 -15.92 3.07 27.89
C THR A 5 -17.18 3.24 27.05
N ILE A 6 -17.07 2.98 25.74
CA ILE A 6 -18.20 2.81 24.84
C ILE A 6 -19.02 1.61 25.36
N ASP A 7 -20.32 1.82 25.59
CA ASP A 7 -21.24 0.73 25.94
C ASP A 7 -21.23 -0.32 24.81
N ARG A 8 -20.87 -1.56 25.15
CA ARG A 8 -20.59 -2.64 24.20
C ARG A 8 -21.81 -3.05 23.37
N ARG A 9 -23.03 -2.75 23.85
CA ARG A 9 -24.28 -2.94 23.08
C ARG A 9 -24.50 -1.89 22.00
N SER A 10 -23.88 -0.72 22.10
CA SER A 10 -23.94 0.32 21.07
C SER A 10 -23.10 -0.02 19.83
N PHE A 11 -22.35 -1.14 19.88
CA PHE A 11 -21.43 -1.58 18.85
C PHE A 11 -22.09 -2.39 17.72
N LEU A 12 -23.26 -3.00 17.94
CA LEU A 12 -23.96 -3.80 16.92
C LEU A 12 -25.38 -3.30 16.70
N ARG A 13 -25.77 -3.12 15.43
CA ARG A 13 -27.17 -2.89 15.06
C ARG A 13 -27.68 -3.96 14.10
N ILE A 14 -28.89 -4.41 14.39
CA ILE A 14 -29.65 -5.35 13.58
C ILE A 14 -30.99 -4.68 13.32
N SER A 15 -31.39 -4.60 12.06
CA SER A 15 -32.63 -3.92 11.67
C SER A 15 -33.24 -4.55 10.42
N LEU A 16 -34.56 -4.45 10.31
CA LEU A 16 -35.29 -4.79 9.10
C LEU A 16 -35.55 -3.52 8.30
N LEU A 17 -35.18 -3.50 7.03
CA LEU A 17 -35.52 -2.40 6.15
C LEU A 17 -37.00 -2.41 5.78
N THR A 18 -37.50 -1.28 5.29
CA THR A 18 -38.83 -1.19 4.67
C THR A 18 -39.01 -2.15 3.50
N SER A 19 -37.91 -2.57 2.84
CA SER A 19 -37.89 -3.61 1.81
C SER A 19 -38.02 -5.04 2.35
N GLY A 20 -38.03 -5.24 3.67
CA GLY A 20 -38.02 -6.56 4.32
C GLY A 20 -36.62 -7.20 4.44
N ALA A 21 -35.56 -6.52 4.00
CA ALA A 21 -34.19 -7.04 4.11
C ALA A 21 -33.64 -6.93 5.54
N LEU A 22 -32.93 -7.96 6.01
CA LEU A 22 -32.20 -7.92 7.27
C LEU A 22 -30.83 -7.29 7.08
N VAL A 23 -30.46 -6.40 7.99
CA VAL A 23 -29.19 -5.69 7.98
C VAL A 23 -28.46 -5.94 9.28
N VAL A 24 -27.16 -6.22 9.19
CA VAL A 24 -26.26 -6.29 10.34
C VAL A 24 -25.07 -5.36 10.11
N GLY A 25 -24.84 -4.47 11.09
CA GLY A 25 -23.76 -3.49 11.07
C GLY A 25 -22.97 -3.46 12.37
N VAL A 26 -21.66 -3.23 12.24
CA VAL A 26 -20.75 -2.93 13.35
C VAL A 26 -20.53 -1.41 13.40
N ALA A 27 -20.85 -0.80 14.53
CA ALA A 27 -20.72 0.63 14.76
C ALA A 27 -19.25 1.02 14.93
N SER A 28 -18.83 2.06 14.23
CA SER A 28 -17.57 2.75 14.49
C SER A 28 -17.80 4.01 15.34
N PRO A 29 -16.77 4.58 15.99
CA PRO A 29 -16.93 5.82 16.77
C PRO A 29 -17.61 6.97 15.97
N GLY A 30 -17.30 7.11 14.68
CA GLY A 30 -17.92 8.13 13.81
C GLY A 30 -19.42 7.90 13.56
N TRP A 31 -19.92 6.69 13.79
CA TRP A 31 -21.35 6.37 13.71
C TRP A 31 -22.14 6.81 14.94
N LEU A 32 -21.51 6.86 16.12
CA LEU A 32 -22.12 7.37 17.35
C LEU A 32 -22.24 8.90 17.33
N GLU A 33 -21.29 9.58 16.66
CA GLU A 33 -21.28 11.03 16.48
C GLU A 33 -22.23 11.52 15.37
N ALA A 34 -22.61 10.65 14.43
CA ALA A 34 -23.41 11.02 13.26
C ALA A 34 -24.87 11.44 13.58
N GLY A 35 -25.39 11.16 14.77
CA GLY A 35 -26.78 11.49 15.14
C GLY A 35 -27.85 10.81 14.27
N GLU A 36 -29.13 10.94 14.64
CA GLU A 36 -30.25 10.55 13.76
C GLU A 36 -30.29 11.53 12.57
N HIS A 37 -29.85 11.07 11.39
CA HIS A 37 -30.02 11.83 10.15
C HIS A 37 -31.35 11.48 9.50
N ASP A 38 -32.17 12.51 9.34
CA ASP A 38 -33.37 12.56 8.51
C ASP A 38 -32.89 12.82 7.07
N ASP A 39 -32.67 11.77 6.28
CA ASP A 39 -32.53 11.91 4.82
C ASP A 39 -32.94 10.60 4.12
N GLU A 40 -33.92 10.70 3.22
CA GLU A 40 -34.47 9.65 2.36
C GLU A 40 -33.45 9.07 1.34
N ARG A 41 -32.16 9.37 1.48
CA ARG A 41 -31.09 8.78 0.68
C ARG A 41 -30.54 7.53 1.36
N TRP A 42 -30.99 6.40 0.82
CA TRP A 42 -30.46 5.04 1.02
C TRP A 42 -28.97 5.00 1.38
N VAL A 43 -28.67 4.34 2.51
CA VAL A 43 -27.31 4.09 2.98
C VAL A 43 -27.13 2.57 3.07
N PRO A 44 -26.15 1.97 2.37
CA PRO A 44 -25.88 0.54 2.48
C PRO A 44 -25.26 0.18 3.85
N ASN A 45 -26.11 0.02 4.86
CA ASN A 45 -26.17 -1.12 5.77
C ASN A 45 -24.84 -1.91 5.93
N LEU A 46 -24.14 -1.56 7.01
CA LEU A 46 -22.68 -1.43 7.12
C LEU A 46 -21.77 -2.60 6.74
N TYR A 47 -22.23 -3.85 6.68
CA TYR A 47 -21.39 -4.96 6.17
C TYR A 47 -22.20 -6.05 5.50
N VAL A 48 -23.38 -6.42 6.02
CA VAL A 48 -24.22 -7.52 5.47
C VAL A 48 -25.67 -7.09 5.29
N ARG A 49 -26.23 -7.41 4.13
CA ARG A 49 -27.67 -7.38 3.83
C ARG A 49 -28.12 -8.76 3.35
N ILE A 50 -29.23 -9.26 3.91
CA ILE A 50 -29.93 -10.46 3.43
C ILE A 50 -31.31 -10.04 2.97
N ASP A 51 -31.56 -10.14 1.66
CA ASP A 51 -32.81 -9.74 1.04
C ASP A 51 -33.87 -10.86 1.14
N PRO A 52 -35.18 -10.54 1.06
CA PRO A 52 -36.26 -11.55 1.16
C PRO A 52 -36.21 -12.64 0.09
N ASP A 53 -35.55 -12.39 -1.04
CA ASP A 53 -35.34 -13.37 -2.12
C ASP A 53 -34.17 -14.33 -1.83
N GLY A 54 -33.44 -14.13 -0.73
CA GLY A 54 -32.27 -14.92 -0.34
C GLY A 54 -30.94 -14.33 -0.82
N THR A 55 -30.93 -13.21 -1.55
CA THR A 55 -29.69 -12.56 -1.97
C THR A 55 -28.91 -12.05 -0.76
N ILE A 56 -27.63 -12.44 -0.67
CA ILE A 56 -26.72 -11.97 0.38
C ILE A 56 -25.78 -10.95 -0.23
N THR A 57 -25.87 -9.71 0.20
CA THR A 57 -24.97 -8.63 -0.22
C THR A 57 -23.99 -8.30 0.90
N ILE A 58 -22.69 -8.29 0.59
CA ILE A 58 -21.64 -7.87 1.50
C ILE A 58 -20.96 -6.62 0.97
N VAL A 59 -20.88 -5.59 1.80
CA VAL A 59 -20.32 -4.29 1.43
C VAL A 59 -18.80 -4.30 1.67
N SER A 60 -18.03 -3.94 0.64
CA SER A 60 -16.60 -3.66 0.79
C SER A 60 -16.39 -2.18 1.09
N LYS A 61 -15.93 -1.89 2.31
CA LYS A 61 -15.74 -0.51 2.76
C LYS A 61 -14.45 0.14 2.26
N ASN A 62 -13.36 -0.61 2.09
CA ASN A 62 -12.07 -0.01 1.75
C ASN A 62 -11.96 0.26 0.23
N PRO A 63 -11.16 1.25 -0.21
CA PRO A 63 -10.81 1.39 -1.61
C PRO A 63 -10.13 0.12 -2.16
N GLU A 64 -10.28 -0.13 -3.46
CA GLU A 64 -9.72 -1.31 -4.13
C GLU A 64 -8.72 -0.87 -5.23
N ALA A 65 -7.45 -1.21 -5.04
CA ALA A 65 -6.32 -0.85 -5.90
C ALA A 65 -5.59 -2.04 -6.52
N GLY A 66 -6.21 -3.22 -6.49
CA GLY A 66 -5.62 -4.47 -6.95
C GLY A 66 -5.19 -5.39 -5.81
N GLN A 67 -5.20 -4.93 -4.56
CA GLN A 67 -4.79 -5.73 -3.41
C GLN A 67 -5.80 -6.80 -2.98
N GLY A 68 -7.04 -6.74 -3.49
CA GLY A 68 -8.02 -7.81 -3.33
C GLY A 68 -8.84 -7.77 -2.03
N VAL A 69 -8.85 -6.67 -1.28
CA VAL A 69 -9.70 -6.52 -0.07
C VAL A 69 -11.20 -6.52 -0.41
N LYS A 70 -11.58 -6.12 -1.64
CA LYS A 70 -12.95 -6.24 -2.14
C LYS A 70 -13.41 -7.70 -2.28
N THR A 71 -12.49 -8.66 -2.22
CA THR A 71 -12.78 -10.10 -2.19
C THR A 71 -12.48 -10.69 -0.81
N ALA A 72 -11.29 -10.46 -0.28
CA ALA A 72 -10.83 -11.09 0.97
C ALA A 72 -11.67 -10.68 2.18
N PHE A 73 -12.09 -9.41 2.31
CA PHE A 73 -12.87 -8.99 3.48
C PHE A 73 -14.29 -9.56 3.47
N PRO A 74 -15.02 -9.53 2.34
CA PRO A 74 -16.28 -10.26 2.26
C PRO A 74 -16.17 -11.76 2.49
N MET A 75 -15.05 -12.41 2.12
CA MET A 75 -14.84 -13.82 2.44
C MET A 75 -14.80 -14.07 3.95
N VAL A 76 -14.20 -13.17 4.75
CA VAL A 76 -14.22 -13.28 6.23
C VAL A 76 -15.65 -13.24 6.76
N VAL A 77 -16.45 -12.31 6.24
CA VAL A 77 -17.85 -12.18 6.64
C VAL A 77 -18.64 -13.41 6.21
N ALA A 78 -18.45 -13.91 4.98
CA ALA A 78 -19.11 -15.10 4.47
C ALA A 78 -18.74 -16.39 5.23
N GLU A 79 -17.46 -16.56 5.59
CA GLU A 79 -16.97 -17.65 6.44
C GLU A 79 -17.69 -17.67 7.79
N CYS A 80 -17.79 -16.51 8.44
CA CYS A 80 -18.45 -16.38 9.75
C CYS A 80 -19.98 -16.46 9.65
N LEU A 81 -20.55 -16.07 8.50
CA LEU A 81 -21.98 -16.20 8.20
C LEU A 81 -22.37 -17.62 7.76
N ASN A 82 -21.42 -18.53 7.54
CA ASN A 82 -21.64 -19.92 7.09
C ASN A 82 -22.47 -20.03 5.80
N VAL A 83 -22.13 -19.20 4.80
CA VAL A 83 -22.77 -19.17 3.48
C VAL A 83 -21.81 -19.63 2.38
N ASP A 84 -22.37 -20.15 1.29
CA ASP A 84 -21.56 -20.45 0.10
C ASP A 84 -21.15 -19.15 -0.58
N TRP A 85 -19.88 -19.02 -0.94
CA TRP A 85 -19.34 -17.84 -1.61
C TRP A 85 -20.07 -17.51 -2.91
N ARG A 86 -20.62 -18.52 -3.61
CA ARG A 86 -21.36 -18.36 -4.87
C ARG A 86 -22.68 -17.61 -4.71
N ASP A 87 -23.22 -17.58 -3.49
CA ASP A 87 -24.49 -16.92 -3.17
C ASP A 87 -24.30 -15.46 -2.69
N VAL A 88 -23.05 -14.97 -2.67
CA VAL A 88 -22.69 -13.65 -2.15
C VAL A 88 -22.45 -12.65 -3.29
N LYS A 89 -23.13 -11.50 -3.19
CA LYS A 89 -22.90 -10.32 -4.04
C LYS A 89 -22.07 -9.27 -3.30
N ILE A 90 -21.10 -8.66 -3.98
CA ILE A 90 -20.28 -7.61 -3.39
C ILE A 90 -20.66 -6.23 -3.92
N GLU A 91 -20.77 -5.24 -3.03
CA GLU A 91 -21.00 -3.83 -3.36
C GLU A 91 -19.89 -2.95 -2.78
N GLN A 92 -19.39 -1.98 -3.56
CA GLN A 92 -18.38 -1.01 -3.10
C GLN A 92 -19.07 0.12 -2.33
N ALA A 93 -18.60 0.42 -1.12
CA ALA A 93 -19.07 1.58 -0.38
C ALA A 93 -18.53 2.90 -0.97
N PRO A 94 -19.30 4.01 -0.90
CA PRO A 94 -18.72 5.35 -1.01
C PRO A 94 -17.88 5.69 0.24
N LEU A 95 -17.23 6.85 0.25
CA LEU A 95 -16.66 7.40 1.48
C LEU A 95 -17.79 7.73 2.47
N ASP A 96 -17.74 7.14 3.66
CA ASP A 96 -18.70 7.39 4.72
C ASP A 96 -18.08 7.12 6.09
N ASP A 97 -18.17 8.10 7.00
CA ASP A 97 -17.52 8.04 8.31
C ASP A 97 -18.04 6.91 9.20
N ARG A 98 -19.23 6.38 8.88
CA ARG A 98 -19.83 5.25 9.57
C ARG A 98 -19.06 3.95 9.39
N TYR A 99 -18.35 3.75 8.26
CA TYR A 99 -17.46 2.60 8.06
C TYR A 99 -16.12 2.73 8.81
N GLY A 100 -15.89 3.86 9.49
CA GLY A 100 -14.64 4.17 10.17
C GLY A 100 -13.53 4.52 9.18
N ARG A 101 -12.37 3.87 9.31
CA ARG A 101 -11.21 4.11 8.45
C ARG A 101 -11.37 3.41 7.09
N GLN A 102 -11.42 4.18 6.00
CA GLN A 102 -11.42 3.68 4.62
C GLN A 102 -10.13 4.07 3.91
N VAL A 103 -9.07 3.25 4.05
CA VAL A 103 -7.72 3.55 3.53
C VAL A 103 -7.05 2.30 2.98
N VAL A 104 -6.23 2.47 1.93
CA VAL A 104 -5.30 1.45 1.42
C VAL A 104 -3.87 1.94 1.63
N GLY A 105 -3.21 1.50 2.70
CA GLY A 105 -1.82 1.86 2.99
C GLY A 105 -1.34 1.33 4.35
N GLY A 106 -0.02 1.13 4.47
CA GLY A 106 0.65 0.62 5.67
C GLY A 106 0.28 -0.82 6.03
N SER A 107 -0.29 -1.57 5.09
CA SER A 107 -0.78 -2.95 5.25
C SER A 107 -1.71 -3.13 6.47
N ARG A 108 -2.44 -2.07 6.83
CA ARG A 108 -3.32 -2.03 8.01
C ARG A 108 -4.74 -2.55 7.78
N GLY A 109 -5.16 -2.75 6.52
CA GLY A 109 -6.53 -3.15 6.22
C GLY A 109 -6.97 -4.41 6.95
N THR A 110 -6.21 -5.51 6.80
CA THR A 110 -6.50 -6.79 7.45
C THR A 110 -6.48 -6.68 8.98
N PRO A 111 -5.40 -6.21 9.63
CA PRO A 111 -5.38 -6.15 11.10
C PRO A 111 -6.43 -5.19 11.68
N ASP A 112 -6.72 -4.07 11.03
CA ASP A 112 -7.75 -3.13 11.48
C ASP A 112 -9.18 -3.72 11.29
N GLY A 113 -9.39 -4.54 10.25
CA GLY A 113 -10.71 -5.08 9.89
C GLY A 113 -11.02 -6.49 10.41
N TRP A 114 -10.02 -7.26 10.83
CA TRP A 114 -10.15 -8.69 11.13
C TRP A 114 -11.24 -9.01 12.16
N ASN A 115 -11.30 -8.23 13.25
CA ASN A 115 -12.31 -8.45 14.28
C ASN A 115 -13.69 -7.97 13.83
N ASP A 116 -13.80 -6.75 13.28
CA ASP A 116 -15.06 -6.16 12.85
C ASP A 116 -15.79 -7.05 11.83
N LEU A 117 -15.06 -7.60 10.86
CA LEU A 117 -15.61 -8.45 9.80
C LEU A 117 -16.11 -9.79 10.36
N ARG A 118 -15.33 -10.43 11.24
CA ARG A 118 -15.75 -11.68 11.90
C ARG A 118 -16.96 -11.46 12.78
N VAL A 119 -16.96 -10.38 13.56
CA VAL A 119 -18.11 -10.00 14.39
C VAL A 119 -19.35 -9.78 13.52
N ALA A 120 -19.23 -9.08 12.38
CA ALA A 120 -20.37 -8.86 11.48
C ALA A 120 -21.00 -10.19 11.01
N GLY A 121 -20.19 -11.13 10.53
CA GLY A 121 -20.67 -12.44 10.07
C GLY A 121 -21.21 -13.31 11.19
N THR A 122 -20.48 -13.41 12.31
CA THR A 122 -20.87 -14.25 13.45
C THR A 122 -22.12 -13.72 14.14
N ALA A 123 -22.26 -12.41 14.32
CA ALA A 123 -23.46 -11.82 14.92
C ALA A 123 -24.70 -12.06 14.07
N ALA A 124 -24.59 -11.91 12.74
CA ALA A 124 -25.67 -12.22 11.81
C ALA A 124 -26.08 -13.70 11.88
N CYS A 125 -25.10 -14.61 11.84
CA CYS A 125 -25.35 -16.04 11.99
C CYS A 125 -26.01 -16.37 13.33
N HIS A 126 -25.54 -15.77 14.43
CA HIS A 126 -26.06 -16.00 15.78
C HIS A 126 -27.53 -15.64 15.93
N VAL A 127 -27.96 -14.49 15.41
CA VAL A 127 -29.38 -14.10 15.50
C VAL A 127 -30.27 -14.96 14.62
N LEU A 128 -29.77 -15.41 13.46
CA LEU A 128 -30.48 -16.35 12.58
C LEU A 128 -30.64 -17.72 13.28
N THR A 129 -29.57 -18.23 13.91
CA THR A 129 -29.63 -19.46 14.70
C THR A 129 -30.63 -19.36 15.84
N LYS A 130 -30.63 -18.25 16.59
CA LYS A 130 -31.62 -18.02 17.67
C LYS A 130 -33.04 -17.92 17.15
N ALA A 131 -33.26 -17.25 16.00
CA ALA A 131 -34.57 -17.16 15.38
C ALA A 131 -35.13 -18.54 14.98
N ALA A 132 -34.30 -19.37 14.34
CA ALA A 132 -34.69 -20.74 13.97
C ALA A 132 -34.97 -21.61 15.20
N ALA A 133 -34.07 -21.59 16.19
CA ALA A 133 -34.23 -22.34 17.43
C ALA A 133 -35.52 -21.94 18.18
N GLY A 134 -35.84 -20.64 18.20
CA GLY A 134 -37.09 -20.12 18.75
C GLY A 134 -38.33 -20.61 18.02
N GLN A 135 -38.33 -20.63 16.69
CA GLN A 135 -39.44 -21.21 15.90
C GLN A 135 -39.61 -22.71 16.16
N TRP A 136 -38.52 -23.41 16.45
CA TRP A 136 -38.49 -24.86 16.65
C TRP A 136 -38.71 -25.32 18.09
N GLY A 137 -38.65 -24.40 19.07
CA GLY A 137 -38.74 -24.71 20.50
C GLY A 137 -37.54 -25.50 21.03
N VAL A 138 -36.35 -25.31 20.46
CA VAL A 138 -35.11 -26.03 20.84
C VAL A 138 -34.02 -25.07 21.32
N ALA A 139 -32.96 -25.61 21.91
CA ALA A 139 -31.79 -24.81 22.29
C ALA A 139 -31.01 -24.36 21.03
N ALA A 140 -30.51 -23.12 21.02
CA ALA A 140 -29.68 -22.61 19.92
C ALA A 140 -28.38 -23.43 19.74
N SER A 141 -27.82 -23.97 20.83
CA SER A 141 -26.65 -24.85 20.81
C SER A 141 -26.91 -26.22 20.16
N ALA A 142 -28.17 -26.59 19.95
CA ALA A 142 -28.53 -27.81 19.21
C ALA A 142 -28.68 -27.56 17.70
N CYS A 143 -28.50 -26.32 17.24
CA CYS A 143 -28.63 -25.93 15.84
C CYS A 143 -27.26 -25.63 15.23
N THR A 144 -27.07 -25.99 13.96
CA THR A 144 -25.84 -25.71 13.19
C THR A 144 -26.17 -24.84 11.99
N ALA A 145 -25.25 -23.95 11.62
CA ALA A 145 -25.37 -23.10 10.46
C ALA A 145 -24.47 -23.61 9.33
N SER A 146 -25.02 -23.82 8.14
CA SER A 146 -24.24 -24.18 6.96
C SER A 146 -25.03 -23.91 5.67
N GLY A 147 -24.33 -23.45 4.63
CA GLY A 147 -24.91 -23.22 3.30
C GLY A 147 -26.04 -22.20 3.29
N GLY A 148 -25.99 -21.16 4.13
CA GLY A 148 -27.05 -20.15 4.22
C GLY A 148 -28.36 -20.67 4.82
N ALA A 149 -28.28 -21.71 5.65
CA ALA A 149 -29.40 -22.29 6.38
C ALA A 149 -29.01 -22.63 7.81
N ILE A 150 -30.02 -22.69 8.68
CA ILE A 150 -29.91 -23.26 10.02
C ILE A 150 -30.51 -24.66 9.98
N HIS A 151 -29.85 -25.62 10.63
CA HIS A 151 -30.23 -27.02 10.69
C HIS A 151 -30.35 -27.48 12.14
N HIS A 152 -31.33 -28.33 12.44
CA HIS A 152 -31.45 -29.03 13.73
C HIS A 152 -31.43 -30.53 13.48
N GLU A 153 -30.23 -31.12 13.60
CA GLU A 153 -29.92 -32.50 13.21
C GLU A 153 -30.85 -33.53 13.85
N ALA A 154 -31.09 -33.40 15.17
CA ALA A 154 -31.93 -34.36 15.91
C ALA A 154 -33.37 -34.47 15.37
N SER A 155 -33.86 -33.44 14.66
CA SER A 155 -35.19 -33.46 14.02
C SER A 155 -35.16 -33.51 12.49
N GLY A 156 -33.99 -33.34 11.86
CA GLY A 156 -33.87 -33.17 10.41
C GLY A 156 -34.49 -31.87 9.84
N ARG A 157 -34.90 -30.91 10.68
CA ARG A 157 -35.48 -29.63 10.25
C ARG A 157 -34.39 -28.67 9.76
N SER A 158 -34.72 -27.87 8.75
CA SER A 158 -33.85 -26.84 8.20
C SER A 158 -34.65 -25.62 7.76
N LEU A 159 -34.11 -24.41 7.95
CA LEU A 159 -34.67 -23.14 7.49
C LEU A 159 -33.57 -22.30 6.84
N ARG A 160 -33.85 -21.79 5.63
CA ARG A 160 -32.98 -20.83 4.93
C ARG A 160 -33.05 -19.45 5.59
N TYR A 161 -32.00 -18.64 5.47
CA TYR A 161 -31.92 -17.35 6.15
C TYR A 161 -33.06 -16.39 5.83
N GLN A 162 -33.54 -16.34 4.58
CA GLN A 162 -34.66 -15.48 4.19
C GLN A 162 -35.98 -15.82 4.91
N ALA A 163 -36.16 -17.05 5.40
CA ALA A 163 -37.33 -17.43 6.19
C ALA A 163 -37.27 -16.95 7.65
N LEU A 164 -36.12 -16.40 8.07
CA LEU A 164 -35.84 -16.02 9.46
C LEU A 164 -35.76 -14.51 9.67
N LEU A 165 -35.81 -13.69 8.61
CA LEU A 165 -35.49 -12.24 8.68
C LEU A 165 -36.37 -11.48 9.68
N GLU A 166 -37.70 -11.65 9.62
CA GLU A 166 -38.62 -10.98 10.55
C GLU A 166 -38.41 -11.39 12.00
N ALA A 167 -38.18 -12.69 12.24
CA ALA A 167 -37.95 -13.21 13.58
C ALA A 167 -36.60 -12.74 14.13
N ALA A 168 -35.56 -12.75 13.30
CA ALA A 168 -34.22 -12.30 13.67
C ALA A 168 -34.19 -10.80 13.98
N ALA A 169 -34.89 -9.96 13.21
CA ALA A 169 -34.93 -8.52 13.43
C ALA A 169 -35.61 -8.09 14.74
N ARG A 170 -36.42 -8.97 15.36
CA ARG A 170 -37.06 -8.72 16.66
C ARG A 170 -36.18 -9.13 17.85
N LEU A 171 -35.08 -9.83 17.60
CA LEU A 171 -34.13 -10.22 18.64
C LEU A 171 -33.22 -9.04 19.00
N PRO A 172 -32.80 -8.92 20.27
CA PRO A 172 -31.78 -7.95 20.65
C PRO A 172 -30.45 -8.30 19.96
N ALA A 173 -29.67 -7.25 19.64
CA ALA A 173 -28.29 -7.45 19.18
C ALA A 173 -27.49 -8.23 20.25
N PRO A 174 -26.67 -9.22 19.84
CA PRO A 174 -25.85 -9.98 20.79
C PRO A 174 -24.75 -9.10 21.39
N ASP A 175 -24.30 -9.45 22.61
CA ASP A 175 -23.04 -8.92 23.12
C ASP A 175 -21.88 -9.55 22.33
N VAL A 176 -20.88 -8.75 21.95
CA VAL A 176 -19.69 -9.24 21.25
C VAL A 176 -18.96 -10.29 22.08
N ALA A 177 -18.98 -10.16 23.41
CA ALA A 177 -18.37 -11.13 24.32
C ALA A 177 -19.03 -12.53 24.29
N ASP A 178 -20.28 -12.61 23.81
CA ASP A 178 -21.02 -13.87 23.70
C ASP A 178 -20.82 -14.54 22.32
N LEU A 179 -20.08 -13.91 21.41
CA LEU A 179 -19.85 -14.43 20.05
C LEU A 179 -18.62 -15.32 20.02
N ASP A 180 -18.79 -16.53 19.48
CA ASP A 180 -17.69 -17.44 19.19
C ASP A 180 -17.08 -17.09 17.81
N LEU A 181 -15.95 -16.37 17.82
CA LEU A 181 -15.30 -15.92 16.61
C LEU A 181 -14.31 -16.97 16.09
N LYS A 182 -14.60 -17.56 14.93
CA LYS A 182 -13.66 -18.43 14.20
C LYS A 182 -12.29 -17.74 14.10
N SER A 183 -11.23 -18.40 14.53
CA SER A 183 -9.88 -17.80 14.61
C SER A 183 -8.77 -18.72 14.13
N ARG A 184 -8.97 -20.04 14.18
CA ARG A 184 -7.93 -21.01 13.88
C ARG A 184 -8.02 -21.45 12.41
N PRO A 185 -6.89 -21.56 11.68
CA PRO A 185 -6.88 -21.97 10.28
C PRO A 185 -7.67 -23.25 9.98
N GLU A 186 -7.66 -24.23 10.88
CA GLU A 186 -8.36 -25.51 10.73
C GLU A 186 -9.89 -25.42 10.86
N ASP A 187 -10.42 -24.33 11.42
CA ASP A 187 -11.86 -24.10 11.53
C ASP A 187 -12.46 -23.45 10.26
N PHE A 188 -11.60 -23.00 9.34
CA PHE A 188 -12.03 -22.29 8.14
C PHE A 188 -12.38 -23.26 7.01
N THR A 189 -13.44 -22.93 6.27
CA THR A 189 -13.90 -23.70 5.09
C THR A 189 -13.73 -22.94 3.78
N LEU A 190 -13.75 -21.61 3.86
CA LEU A 190 -13.59 -20.64 2.77
C LEU A 190 -12.27 -19.89 2.89
N LEU A 191 -11.88 -19.42 4.09
CA LEU A 191 -10.58 -18.73 4.24
C LEU A 191 -9.43 -19.69 3.95
N GLY A 192 -8.36 -19.16 3.34
CA GLY A 192 -7.20 -19.95 2.90
C GLY A 192 -7.40 -20.64 1.55
N THR A 193 -8.62 -20.65 1.00
CA THR A 193 -8.90 -21.19 -0.33
C THR A 193 -8.59 -20.17 -1.43
N PHE A 194 -8.54 -20.65 -2.68
CA PHE A 194 -8.37 -19.80 -3.86
C PHE A 194 -9.72 -19.26 -4.33
N VAL A 195 -9.93 -17.95 -4.18
CA VAL A 195 -11.10 -17.26 -4.73
C VAL A 195 -10.64 -16.14 -5.67
N PRO A 196 -11.04 -16.14 -6.96
CA PRO A 196 -10.64 -15.11 -7.89
C PRO A 196 -11.23 -13.75 -7.51
N GLY A 197 -10.57 -12.66 -7.92
CA GLY A 197 -11.03 -11.31 -7.68
C GLY A 197 -12.42 -11.07 -8.25
N VAL A 198 -13.32 -10.47 -7.45
CA VAL A 198 -14.73 -10.23 -7.82
C VAL A 198 -14.89 -9.27 -9.00
N ASP A 199 -13.89 -8.42 -9.24
CA ASP A 199 -13.87 -7.50 -10.38
C ASP A 199 -13.27 -8.13 -11.65
N ASN A 200 -12.63 -9.31 -11.56
CA ASN A 200 -11.93 -9.94 -12.69
C ASN A 200 -12.81 -10.09 -13.95
N PRO A 201 -14.09 -10.56 -13.86
CA PRO A 201 -14.93 -10.66 -15.04
C PRO A 201 -15.17 -9.30 -15.73
N GLN A 202 -15.29 -8.22 -14.95
CA GLN A 202 -15.49 -6.87 -15.49
C GLN A 202 -14.21 -6.33 -16.13
N ILE A 203 -13.05 -6.55 -15.50
CA ILE A 203 -11.74 -6.19 -16.06
C ILE A 203 -11.49 -6.92 -17.38
N LEU A 204 -11.68 -8.24 -17.41
CA LEU A 204 -11.44 -9.07 -18.61
C LEU A 204 -12.37 -8.76 -19.78
N THR A 205 -13.54 -8.15 -19.50
CA THR A 205 -14.53 -7.77 -20.52
C THR A 205 -14.57 -6.29 -20.84
N GLY A 206 -13.67 -5.49 -20.25
CA GLY A 206 -13.59 -4.05 -20.50
C GLY A 206 -14.81 -3.26 -20.00
N LYS A 207 -15.47 -3.74 -18.93
CA LYS A 207 -16.57 -3.00 -18.30
C LYS A 207 -16.04 -1.84 -17.47
N PRO A 208 -16.69 -0.65 -17.50
CA PRO A 208 -16.32 0.53 -16.71
C PRO A 208 -16.14 0.23 -15.21
N LEU A 209 -14.96 0.55 -14.67
CA LEU A 209 -14.62 0.36 -13.25
C LEU A 209 -13.72 1.47 -12.69
N PHE A 210 -12.89 2.08 -13.54
CA PHE A 210 -11.85 3.03 -13.15
C PHE A 210 -12.36 4.47 -13.17
N GLY A 211 -11.61 5.39 -12.56
CA GLY A 211 -12.04 6.79 -12.48
C GLY A 211 -12.19 7.45 -13.86
N CYS A 212 -11.32 7.07 -14.79
CA CYS A 212 -11.35 7.53 -16.17
C CYS A 212 -12.52 6.96 -17.00
N ASP A 213 -13.23 5.94 -16.50
CA ASP A 213 -14.39 5.36 -17.19
C ASP A 213 -15.69 6.12 -16.91
N VAL A 214 -15.69 7.02 -15.91
CA VAL A 214 -16.88 7.77 -15.49
C VAL A 214 -17.35 8.67 -16.63
N ARG A 215 -18.65 8.62 -16.94
CA ARG A 215 -19.32 9.47 -17.94
C ARG A 215 -20.56 10.08 -17.30
N LEU A 216 -20.68 11.40 -17.39
CA LEU A 216 -21.82 12.17 -16.88
C LEU A 216 -22.42 13.02 -18.00
N ASP A 217 -23.71 13.30 -17.92
CA ASP A 217 -24.39 14.14 -18.91
C ASP A 217 -23.80 15.56 -18.91
N GLY A 218 -23.45 16.04 -20.11
CA GLY A 218 -22.87 17.37 -20.28
C GLY A 218 -21.47 17.54 -19.64
N MET A 219 -20.74 16.44 -19.40
CA MET A 219 -19.38 16.49 -18.86
C MET A 219 -18.39 17.16 -19.82
N LEU A 220 -17.42 17.89 -19.26
CA LEU A 220 -16.24 18.42 -19.94
C LEU A 220 -14.97 17.67 -19.53
N TYR A 221 -13.90 17.86 -20.28
CA TYR A 221 -12.60 17.28 -20.00
C TYR A 221 -11.57 18.35 -19.72
N ALA A 222 -10.75 18.15 -18.69
CA ALA A 222 -9.71 19.08 -18.29
C ALA A 222 -8.32 18.46 -18.37
N VAL A 223 -7.34 19.30 -18.72
CA VAL A 223 -5.91 19.11 -18.49
C VAL A 223 -5.40 20.25 -17.62
N PHE A 224 -4.33 20.01 -16.86
CA PHE A 224 -3.79 20.97 -15.90
C PHE A 224 -2.27 21.06 -16.02
N GLU A 225 -1.78 22.21 -16.50
CA GLU A 225 -0.35 22.46 -16.66
C GLU A 225 0.21 23.09 -15.38
N LYS A 226 1.19 22.43 -14.77
CA LYS A 226 1.92 22.92 -13.58
C LYS A 226 3.31 23.41 -13.97
N CYS A 227 3.96 24.13 -13.05
CA CYS A 227 5.35 24.51 -13.24
C CYS A 227 6.25 23.27 -13.21
N PRO A 228 7.14 23.05 -14.20
CA PRO A 228 8.09 21.93 -14.18
C PRO A 228 8.98 21.93 -12.93
N THR A 229 9.38 23.12 -12.46
CA THR A 229 10.05 23.29 -11.18
C THR A 229 9.03 23.29 -10.04
N PHE A 230 9.16 22.36 -9.09
CA PHE A 230 8.23 22.23 -7.96
C PHE A 230 8.06 23.55 -7.19
N GLY A 231 6.84 23.87 -6.74
CA GLY A 231 6.58 25.12 -6.00
C GLY A 231 6.59 26.41 -6.85
N GLY A 232 6.96 26.33 -8.14
CA GLY A 232 6.91 27.47 -9.04
C GLY A 232 5.47 27.94 -9.33
N ARG A 233 5.34 29.22 -9.70
CA ARG A 233 4.06 29.91 -9.87
C ARG A 233 3.92 30.50 -11.26
N VAL A 234 2.68 30.68 -11.72
CA VAL A 234 2.40 31.37 -12.99
C VAL A 234 2.65 32.87 -12.80
N ARG A 235 3.65 33.43 -13.49
CA ARG A 235 3.79 34.89 -13.58
C ARG A 235 2.87 35.45 -14.65
N ARG A 236 2.83 34.80 -15.82
CA ARG A 236 1.95 35.16 -16.94
C ARG A 236 1.70 33.97 -17.85
N ALA A 237 0.50 33.85 -18.41
CA ALA A 237 0.16 32.85 -19.42
C ALA A 237 -0.71 33.44 -20.54
N ASN A 238 -0.66 32.85 -21.75
CA ASN A 238 -1.46 33.26 -22.91
C ASN A 238 -2.90 32.68 -22.91
N VAL A 239 -3.57 32.66 -21.75
CA VAL A 239 -4.87 31.96 -21.57
C VAL A 239 -6.00 32.44 -22.49
N GLU A 240 -6.01 33.72 -22.89
CA GLU A 240 -7.00 34.25 -23.84
C GLU A 240 -6.86 33.62 -25.22
N GLN A 241 -5.63 33.43 -25.70
CA GLN A 241 -5.36 32.72 -26.96
C GLN A 241 -5.81 31.27 -26.87
N ILE A 242 -5.54 30.60 -25.74
CA ILE A 242 -5.93 29.20 -25.54
C ILE A 242 -7.45 29.06 -25.54
N ARG A 243 -8.17 29.97 -24.89
CA ARG A 243 -9.64 29.98 -24.86
C ARG A 243 -10.27 30.14 -26.25
N SER A 244 -9.55 30.73 -27.21
CA SER A 244 -10.03 30.89 -28.60
C SER A 244 -9.85 29.64 -29.48
N GLN A 245 -9.20 28.58 -28.98
CA GLN A 245 -9.00 27.36 -29.75
C GLN A 245 -10.28 26.52 -29.88
N PRO A 246 -10.42 25.74 -30.98
CA PRO A 246 -11.57 24.87 -31.18
C PRO A 246 -11.82 23.93 -30.00
N GLY A 247 -13.09 23.80 -29.59
CA GLY A 247 -13.52 22.91 -28.50
C GLY A 247 -13.18 23.39 -27.08
N VAL A 248 -12.29 24.38 -26.93
CA VAL A 248 -11.94 24.93 -25.61
C VAL A 248 -13.08 25.79 -25.09
N THR A 249 -13.58 25.44 -23.91
CA THR A 249 -14.65 26.17 -23.22
C THR A 249 -14.10 27.11 -22.16
N HIS A 250 -13.03 26.70 -21.46
CA HIS A 250 -12.39 27.49 -20.41
C HIS A 250 -10.88 27.33 -20.48
N ALA A 251 -10.17 28.42 -20.17
CA ALA A 251 -8.74 28.42 -19.90
C ALA A 251 -8.44 29.54 -18.90
N PHE A 252 -7.79 29.22 -17.78
CA PHE A 252 -7.54 30.17 -16.70
C PHE A 252 -6.33 29.77 -15.84
N VAL A 253 -5.70 30.78 -15.24
CA VAL A 253 -4.63 30.61 -14.26
C VAL A 253 -5.26 30.20 -12.92
N VAL A 254 -4.62 29.25 -12.25
CA VAL A 254 -4.92 28.83 -10.89
C VAL A 254 -3.75 29.27 -10.01
N GLU A 255 -4.01 30.15 -9.05
CA GLU A 255 -2.98 30.67 -8.13
C GLU A 255 -2.45 29.59 -7.16
N GLY A 256 -3.30 28.61 -6.83
CA GLY A 256 -2.94 27.49 -5.95
C GLY A 256 -2.52 27.89 -4.54
N THR A 257 -1.81 26.98 -3.88
CA THR A 257 -1.29 27.11 -2.51
C THR A 257 0.13 26.57 -2.45
N ASP A 258 0.86 26.85 -1.36
CA ASP A 258 2.20 26.27 -1.13
C ASP A 258 2.14 24.81 -0.63
N ASN A 259 0.95 24.26 -0.43
CA ASN A 259 0.80 22.86 -0.02
C ASN A 259 0.90 21.97 -1.26
N ALA A 260 2.02 21.26 -1.44
CA ALA A 260 2.23 20.32 -2.53
C ALA A 260 1.11 19.26 -2.68
N ALA A 261 0.45 18.86 -1.58
CA ALA A 261 -0.65 17.90 -1.60
C ALA A 261 -2.03 18.53 -1.82
N GLY A 262 -2.12 19.86 -1.88
CA GLY A 262 -3.34 20.63 -2.12
C GLY A 262 -3.41 21.17 -3.55
N LEU A 263 -4.19 22.24 -3.75
CA LEU A 263 -4.31 22.88 -5.05
C LEU A 263 -2.96 23.50 -5.46
N GLN A 264 -2.37 22.99 -6.54
CA GLN A 264 -1.12 23.52 -7.09
C GLN A 264 -1.36 24.76 -7.95
N PRO A 265 -0.40 25.71 -7.99
CA PRO A 265 -0.38 26.76 -9.00
C PRO A 265 -0.25 26.17 -10.41
N GLY A 266 -0.93 26.75 -11.40
CA GLY A 266 -0.89 26.24 -12.77
C GLY A 266 -1.89 26.88 -13.71
N VAL A 267 -2.14 26.24 -14.85
CA VAL A 267 -3.13 26.66 -15.85
C VAL A 267 -4.08 25.49 -16.14
N ALA A 268 -5.37 25.70 -15.90
CA ALA A 268 -6.41 24.75 -16.29
C ALA A 268 -6.91 25.04 -17.70
N ILE A 269 -7.06 24.00 -18.53
CA ILE A 269 -7.65 24.07 -19.87
C ILE A 269 -8.78 23.03 -19.92
N VAL A 270 -9.99 23.47 -20.29
CA VAL A 270 -11.20 22.66 -20.28
C VAL A 270 -11.88 22.69 -21.65
N ALA A 271 -12.23 21.54 -22.20
CA ALA A 271 -12.82 21.40 -23.53
C ALA A 271 -13.92 20.33 -23.59
N GLU A 272 -14.63 20.24 -24.73
CA GLU A 272 -15.67 19.24 -24.98
C GLU A 272 -15.12 17.82 -25.06
N THR A 273 -13.88 17.67 -25.51
CA THR A 273 -13.14 16.40 -25.49
C THR A 273 -11.79 16.57 -24.83
N TRP A 274 -11.26 15.48 -24.25
CA TRP A 274 -9.91 15.50 -23.69
C TRP A 274 -8.84 15.80 -24.76
N TRP A 275 -9.04 15.32 -25.99
CA TRP A 275 -8.13 15.57 -27.10
C TRP A 275 -8.00 17.06 -27.43
N GLU A 276 -9.11 17.80 -27.46
CA GLU A 276 -9.09 19.26 -27.70
C GLU A 276 -8.38 20.00 -26.57
N ALA A 277 -8.66 19.66 -25.31
CA ALA A 277 -7.99 20.27 -24.17
C ALA A 277 -6.46 20.05 -24.22
N ASN A 278 -6.05 18.80 -24.47
CA ASN A 278 -4.62 18.45 -24.52
C ASN A 278 -3.92 19.00 -25.78
N ASN A 279 -4.61 19.10 -26.92
CA ASN A 279 -4.05 19.72 -28.11
C ASN A 279 -3.89 21.24 -27.93
N ALA A 280 -4.84 21.90 -27.27
CA ALA A 280 -4.74 23.32 -26.94
C ALA A 280 -3.56 23.58 -25.98
N ARG A 281 -3.32 22.67 -25.03
CA ARG A 281 -2.17 22.73 -24.10
C ARG A 281 -0.82 22.84 -24.81
N ARG A 282 -0.64 22.22 -25.98
CA ARG A 282 0.61 22.31 -26.77
C ARG A 282 0.95 23.73 -27.26
N HIS A 283 -0.03 24.63 -27.26
CA HIS A 283 0.14 26.04 -27.64
C HIS A 283 0.22 26.98 -26.44
N LEU A 284 0.09 26.44 -25.22
CA LEU A 284 0.19 27.18 -23.98
C LEU A 284 1.63 27.65 -23.81
N ARG A 285 1.79 28.93 -23.45
CA ARG A 285 3.06 29.54 -23.08
C ARG A 285 2.88 30.15 -21.72
N VAL A 286 3.71 29.72 -20.78
CA VAL A 286 3.70 30.20 -19.40
C VAL A 286 5.09 30.74 -19.07
N ASP A 287 5.11 31.95 -18.53
CA ASP A 287 6.26 32.50 -17.83
C ASP A 287 6.14 32.08 -16.36
N TRP A 288 7.08 31.26 -15.90
CA TRP A 288 7.10 30.69 -14.55
C TRP A 288 7.99 31.52 -13.62
N ASP A 289 7.54 31.67 -12.38
CA ASP A 289 8.31 32.24 -11.29
C ASP A 289 8.81 31.11 -10.39
N THR A 290 10.14 30.96 -10.25
CA THR A 290 10.79 29.90 -9.48
C THR A 290 11.87 30.49 -8.59
N ASP A 291 12.09 29.88 -7.41
CA ASP A 291 13.01 30.39 -6.38
C ASP A 291 14.08 29.37 -5.93
N HIS A 292 14.08 28.16 -6.51
CA HIS A 292 15.10 27.14 -6.25
C HIS A 292 15.51 26.40 -7.54
N ALA A 293 16.58 25.61 -7.43
CA ALA A 293 17.20 24.88 -8.54
C ALA A 293 17.76 23.53 -8.07
N ASP A 294 16.95 22.77 -7.35
CA ASP A 294 17.28 21.41 -6.90
C ASP A 294 17.82 20.54 -8.07
N SER A 295 18.88 19.76 -7.83
CA SER A 295 19.45 18.89 -8.86
C SER A 295 20.12 17.65 -8.26
N THR A 296 20.11 16.54 -9.00
CA THR A 296 20.74 15.29 -8.55
C THR A 296 22.24 15.49 -8.28
N ALA A 297 22.95 16.18 -9.18
CA ALA A 297 24.37 16.47 -8.98
C ALA A 297 24.65 17.33 -7.72
N GLY A 298 23.74 18.27 -7.41
CA GLY A 298 23.82 19.07 -6.18
C GLY A 298 23.58 18.23 -4.93
N TYR A 299 22.62 17.31 -4.97
CA TYR A 299 22.37 16.37 -3.88
C TYR A 299 23.54 15.42 -3.64
N ASP A 300 24.09 14.82 -4.70
CA ASP A 300 25.25 13.92 -4.61
C ASP A 300 26.45 14.63 -3.97
N THR A 301 26.74 15.86 -4.42
CA THR A 301 27.82 16.68 -3.87
C THR A 301 27.62 16.97 -2.38
N ARG A 302 26.39 17.31 -1.96
CA ARG A 302 26.08 17.59 -0.57
C ARG A 302 26.16 16.32 0.29
N ALA A 303 25.69 15.19 -0.22
CA ALA A 303 25.73 13.92 0.48
C ALA A 303 27.17 13.44 0.73
N GLU A 304 28.06 13.55 -0.27
CA GLU A 304 29.47 13.20 -0.08
C GLU A 304 30.17 14.11 0.95
N ALA A 305 29.83 15.40 0.98
CA ALA A 305 30.34 16.30 2.02
C ALA A 305 29.87 15.88 3.44
N LEU A 306 28.62 15.42 3.56
CA LEU A 306 28.04 14.97 4.83
C LEU A 306 28.61 13.64 5.30
N ARG A 307 29.10 12.78 4.41
CA ARG A 307 29.61 11.44 4.72
C ARG A 307 30.60 11.41 5.89
N GLY A 308 31.54 12.37 5.90
CA GLY A 308 32.58 12.50 6.93
C GLY A 308 32.14 13.24 8.20
N GLU A 309 30.95 13.84 8.19
CA GLU A 309 30.42 14.54 9.36
C GLU A 309 29.88 13.55 10.40
N ARG A 310 29.69 14.04 11.63
CA ARG A 310 29.14 13.21 12.71
C ARG A 310 27.68 12.84 12.47
N GLY A 311 26.88 13.79 11.97
CA GLY A 311 25.42 13.69 11.91
C GLY A 311 24.74 13.70 13.29
N GLU A 312 23.41 13.71 13.29
CA GLU A 312 22.56 13.51 14.47
C GLU A 312 22.60 12.04 14.89
N THR A 313 22.81 11.75 16.18
CA THR A 313 22.72 10.37 16.70
C THR A 313 21.27 10.01 16.99
N LEU A 314 20.71 9.10 16.19
CA LEU A 314 19.35 8.57 16.38
C LEU A 314 19.31 7.44 17.41
N ARG A 315 20.39 6.63 17.48
CA ARG A 315 20.57 5.57 18.48
C ARG A 315 22.04 5.27 18.70
N ALA A 316 22.41 4.97 19.94
CA ALA A 316 23.73 4.49 20.32
C ALA A 316 23.61 3.49 21.47
N ASP A 317 24.04 2.26 21.22
CA ASP A 317 24.09 1.16 22.18
C ASP A 317 25.55 0.73 22.35
N GLY A 318 25.98 0.51 23.60
CA GLY A 318 27.33 0.05 23.89
C GLY A 318 28.44 1.05 23.52
N ASP A 319 29.65 0.53 23.28
CA ASP A 319 30.84 1.31 22.92
C ASP A 319 31.33 0.88 21.54
N VAL A 320 30.80 1.55 20.51
CA VAL A 320 31.00 1.18 19.10
C VAL A 320 32.45 1.33 18.65
N GLU A 321 33.12 2.45 18.96
CA GLU A 321 34.50 2.66 18.51
C GLU A 321 35.43 1.62 19.13
N ARG A 322 35.33 1.39 20.44
CA ARG A 322 36.14 0.38 21.11
C ARG A 322 35.90 -1.03 20.58
N ALA A 323 34.66 -1.35 20.20
CA ALA A 323 34.32 -2.66 19.64
C ALA A 323 34.79 -2.82 18.19
N LEU A 324 34.84 -1.74 17.40
CA LEU A 324 35.45 -1.73 16.08
C LEU A 324 36.97 -1.89 16.18
N ASP A 325 37.64 -1.16 17.08
CA ASP A 325 39.10 -1.24 17.29
C ASP A 325 39.58 -2.64 17.73
N ARG A 326 38.71 -3.38 18.41
CA ARG A 326 38.98 -4.74 18.91
C ARG A 326 38.50 -5.84 17.96
N SER A 327 37.96 -5.48 16.79
CA SER A 327 37.51 -6.47 15.83
C SER A 327 38.70 -7.20 15.21
N LYS A 328 38.54 -8.51 14.98
CA LYS A 328 39.49 -9.29 14.18
C LYS A 328 39.53 -8.79 12.74
N GLN A 329 38.36 -8.38 12.24
CA GLN A 329 38.20 -7.85 10.90
C GLN A 329 37.15 -6.74 10.88
N LEU A 330 37.51 -5.64 10.23
CA LEU A 330 36.62 -4.52 9.94
C LEU A 330 36.12 -4.64 8.50
N VAL A 331 34.81 -4.48 8.30
CA VAL A 331 34.18 -4.42 6.98
C VAL A 331 33.51 -3.06 6.84
N GLU A 332 33.76 -2.37 5.72
CA GLU A 332 33.21 -1.06 5.43
C GLU A 332 32.66 -1.02 4.01
N ALA A 333 31.50 -0.41 3.83
CA ALA A 333 30.88 -0.23 2.52
C ALA A 333 29.97 0.99 2.50
N SER A 334 29.66 1.48 1.30
CA SER A 334 28.67 2.52 1.09
C SER A 334 27.67 2.08 0.03
N TYR A 335 26.41 2.43 0.22
CA TYR A 335 25.30 2.05 -0.64
C TYR A 335 24.48 3.26 -1.03
N TYR A 336 23.96 3.30 -2.27
CA TYR A 336 23.09 4.36 -2.78
C TYR A 336 21.86 3.81 -3.51
N TYR A 337 20.71 4.41 -3.26
CA TYR A 337 19.53 4.24 -4.10
C TYR A 337 18.94 5.59 -4.52
N PRO A 338 18.37 5.68 -5.74
CA PRO A 338 17.91 6.94 -6.32
C PRO A 338 16.46 7.23 -5.93
N PHE A 339 16.01 8.44 -6.32
CA PHE A 339 14.59 8.76 -6.34
C PHE A 339 13.90 7.85 -7.35
N VAL A 340 12.66 7.46 -7.08
CA VAL A 340 11.84 6.70 -8.04
C VAL A 340 10.39 7.20 -7.99
N ALA A 341 9.76 7.21 -9.16
CA ALA A 341 8.34 7.46 -9.34
C ALA A 341 7.53 6.16 -9.15
N HIS A 342 6.24 6.30 -8.88
CA HIS A 342 5.30 5.19 -8.78
C HIS A 342 4.92 4.62 -10.14
N ALA A 343 4.83 5.50 -11.13
CA ALA A 343 4.51 5.17 -12.52
C ALA A 343 3.26 4.26 -12.67
N ASN A 344 2.18 4.59 -11.94
CA ASN A 344 0.92 3.84 -11.95
C ASN A 344 0.37 3.71 -13.36
N MET A 345 -0.09 2.53 -13.79
CA MET A 345 -0.62 2.33 -15.15
C MET A 345 -1.77 3.29 -15.50
N GLU A 346 -2.66 3.59 -14.55
CA GLU A 346 -3.65 4.66 -14.64
C GLU A 346 -3.07 5.99 -14.09
N PRO A 347 -2.77 7.00 -14.94
CA PRO A 347 -2.37 8.32 -14.48
C PRO A 347 -3.44 8.98 -13.61
N GLN A 348 -3.05 9.97 -12.81
CA GLN A 348 -4.01 10.67 -11.93
C GLN A 348 -5.21 11.20 -12.70
N ASN A 349 -6.39 10.97 -12.14
CA ASN A 349 -7.65 11.41 -12.72
C ASN A 349 -8.72 11.54 -11.64
N CYS A 350 -9.69 12.42 -11.86
CA CYS A 350 -10.87 12.53 -11.02
C CYS A 350 -12.00 13.19 -11.81
N THR A 351 -13.22 12.70 -11.63
CA THR A 351 -14.42 13.35 -12.13
C THR A 351 -15.12 14.06 -10.98
N ALA A 352 -15.52 15.32 -11.18
CA ALA A 352 -16.19 16.12 -10.17
C ALA A 352 -17.39 16.87 -10.75
N ARG A 353 -18.45 17.03 -9.96
CA ARG A 353 -19.64 17.80 -10.27
C ARG A 353 -19.98 18.71 -9.10
N PHE A 354 -19.92 20.02 -9.31
CA PHE A 354 -20.30 21.03 -8.32
C PHE A 354 -21.74 21.51 -8.56
N ASP A 355 -22.58 21.43 -7.54
CA ASP A 355 -23.91 22.03 -7.50
C ASP A 355 -23.83 23.35 -6.71
N ALA A 356 -23.84 24.47 -7.45
CA ALA A 356 -23.78 25.80 -6.87
C ALA A 356 -25.03 26.17 -6.07
N ALA A 357 -26.21 25.65 -6.43
CA ALA A 357 -27.46 25.97 -5.76
C ALA A 357 -27.53 25.34 -4.36
N GLN A 358 -26.97 24.14 -4.22
CA GLN A 358 -26.91 23.42 -2.94
C GLN A 358 -25.59 23.63 -2.20
N ASN A 359 -24.60 24.25 -2.84
CA ASN A 359 -23.23 24.35 -2.37
C ASN A 359 -22.66 22.96 -2.01
N ARG A 360 -22.85 22.00 -2.91
CA ARG A 360 -22.45 20.60 -2.76
C ARG A 360 -21.55 20.17 -3.90
N ILE A 361 -20.67 19.21 -3.65
CA ILE A 361 -19.84 18.59 -4.68
C ILE A 361 -19.90 17.08 -4.58
N GLU A 362 -19.93 16.44 -5.74
CA GLU A 362 -19.83 14.99 -5.87
C GLU A 362 -18.59 14.65 -6.70
N LEU A 363 -17.82 13.66 -6.25
CA LEU A 363 -16.60 13.20 -6.90
C LEU A 363 -16.63 11.70 -7.16
N TRP A 364 -15.96 11.28 -8.23
CA TRP A 364 -15.58 9.90 -8.50
C TRP A 364 -14.05 9.87 -8.57
N ALA A 365 -13.43 9.24 -7.57
CA ALA A 365 -12.00 9.37 -7.35
C ALA A 365 -11.34 8.01 -7.08
N PRO A 366 -10.29 7.64 -7.83
CA PRO A 366 -9.44 6.51 -7.49
C PRO A 366 -8.44 6.95 -6.40
N SER A 367 -8.88 7.02 -5.15
CA SER A 367 -8.05 7.45 -4.01
C SER A 367 -7.81 6.32 -3.01
N GLN A 368 -6.56 6.17 -2.56
CA GLN A 368 -6.21 5.28 -1.45
C GLN A 368 -6.56 5.90 -0.09
N HIS A 369 -6.73 7.23 -0.02
CA HIS A 369 -7.07 7.96 1.20
C HIS A 369 -8.17 9.01 0.91
N PRO A 370 -9.41 8.57 0.63
CA PRO A 370 -10.50 9.46 0.21
C PRO A 370 -10.89 10.51 1.25
N ARG A 371 -10.79 10.21 2.56
CA ARG A 371 -11.08 11.18 3.63
C ARG A 371 -10.15 12.39 3.56
N GLY A 372 -8.84 12.18 3.43
CA GLY A 372 -7.90 13.29 3.26
C GLY A 372 -8.17 14.13 2.01
N GLY A 373 -8.69 13.52 0.94
CA GLY A 373 -9.17 14.26 -0.23
C GLY A 373 -10.36 15.16 0.09
N ARG A 374 -11.37 14.62 0.81
CA ARG A 374 -12.53 15.38 1.29
C ARG A 374 -12.13 16.57 2.16
N GLU A 375 -11.21 16.38 3.10
CA GLU A 375 -10.69 17.42 3.99
C GLU A 375 -9.98 18.54 3.20
N LEU A 376 -9.11 18.18 2.26
CA LEU A 376 -8.40 19.15 1.40
C LEU A 376 -9.36 19.94 0.51
N ILE A 377 -10.38 19.28 -0.05
CA ILE A 377 -11.42 19.95 -0.87
C ILE A 377 -12.25 20.89 -0.01
N ALA A 378 -12.66 20.47 1.19
CA ALA A 378 -13.41 21.31 2.12
C ALA A 378 -12.65 22.60 2.45
N ALA A 379 -11.36 22.47 2.78
CA ALA A 379 -10.49 23.61 3.06
C ALA A 379 -10.31 24.52 1.83
N THR A 380 -10.10 23.94 0.65
CA THR A 380 -9.84 24.67 -0.59
C THR A 380 -11.08 25.42 -1.08
N LEU A 381 -12.23 24.74 -1.14
CA LEU A 381 -13.48 25.33 -1.63
C LEU A 381 -14.23 26.13 -0.55
N ARG A 382 -13.85 25.97 0.72
CA ARG A 382 -14.52 26.54 1.90
C ARG A 382 -15.98 26.10 2.01
N ILE A 383 -16.22 24.80 1.81
CA ILE A 383 -17.53 24.17 1.97
C ILE A 383 -17.48 23.09 3.07
N PRO A 384 -18.58 22.81 3.81
CA PRO A 384 -18.58 21.79 4.84
C PRO A 384 -18.33 20.39 4.29
N GLU A 385 -17.63 19.52 5.02
CA GLU A 385 -17.35 18.14 4.59
C GLU A 385 -18.61 17.33 4.28
N ARG A 386 -19.71 17.53 5.02
CA ARG A 386 -21.01 16.89 4.76
C ARG A 386 -21.62 17.23 3.40
N ASN A 387 -21.14 18.30 2.76
CA ASN A 387 -21.55 18.71 1.41
C ASN A 387 -20.66 18.10 0.31
N ILE A 388 -19.71 17.23 0.67
CA ILE A 388 -18.76 16.60 -0.24
C ILE A 388 -19.00 15.09 -0.25
N HIS A 389 -19.54 14.59 -1.36
CA HIS A 389 -19.74 13.16 -1.57
C HIS A 389 -18.61 12.58 -2.43
N VAL A 390 -18.02 11.47 -2.01
CA VAL A 390 -16.92 10.81 -2.74
C VAL A 390 -17.29 9.37 -3.04
N ASN A 391 -17.52 9.07 -4.31
CA ASN A 391 -17.69 7.73 -4.85
C ASN A 391 -16.30 7.10 -5.09
N LEU A 392 -16.07 5.92 -4.52
CA LEU A 392 -14.82 5.18 -4.67
C LEU A 392 -14.84 4.37 -5.96
N THR A 393 -14.09 4.81 -6.96
CA THR A 393 -13.85 4.01 -8.18
C THR A 393 -12.72 3.01 -7.93
N ARG A 394 -12.62 1.97 -8.77
CA ARG A 394 -11.45 1.09 -8.75
C ARG A 394 -10.20 1.90 -9.12
N ILE A 395 -9.07 1.56 -8.52
CA ILE A 395 -7.79 2.25 -8.72
C ILE A 395 -6.90 1.42 -9.66
N GLY A 396 -6.42 2.01 -10.75
CA GLY A 396 -5.52 1.39 -11.73
C GLY A 396 -4.04 1.47 -11.36
N GLY A 397 -3.71 1.10 -10.13
CA GLY A 397 -2.38 1.25 -9.53
C GLY A 397 -2.30 2.49 -8.63
N GLY A 398 -1.71 2.30 -7.45
CA GLY A 398 -1.58 3.36 -6.46
C GLY A 398 -0.21 3.39 -5.82
N PHE A 399 0.27 2.25 -5.30
CA PHE A 399 1.62 2.04 -4.75
C PHE A 399 2.10 3.09 -3.73
N GLY A 400 1.20 3.91 -3.19
CA GLY A 400 1.51 5.04 -2.31
C GLY A 400 1.20 6.42 -2.91
N ARG A 401 1.26 6.59 -4.24
CA ARG A 401 0.96 7.85 -4.94
C ARG A 401 -0.42 8.40 -4.60
N ARG A 402 -1.43 7.53 -4.60
CA ARG A 402 -2.84 7.89 -4.39
C ARG A 402 -3.23 8.00 -2.91
N LEU A 403 -2.24 8.00 -2.00
CA LEU A 403 -2.40 8.54 -0.64
C LEU A 403 -2.36 10.07 -0.62
N ARG A 404 -1.88 10.70 -1.70
CA ARG A 404 -2.00 12.12 -1.99
C ARG A 404 -3.20 12.35 -2.90
N ASN A 405 -3.88 13.48 -2.71
CA ASN A 405 -5.18 13.77 -3.32
C ASN A 405 -5.20 15.14 -4.04
N ASP A 406 -4.01 15.64 -4.41
CA ASP A 406 -3.79 16.86 -5.18
C ASP A 406 -4.69 16.92 -6.44
N PHE A 407 -4.74 15.83 -7.21
CA PHE A 407 -5.59 15.71 -8.41
C PHE A 407 -7.10 15.79 -8.10
N MET A 408 -7.54 15.40 -6.91
CA MET A 408 -8.95 15.54 -6.52
C MET A 408 -9.29 17.01 -6.24
N VAL A 409 -8.35 17.74 -5.63
CA VAL A 409 -8.51 19.18 -5.33
C VAL A 409 -8.53 19.99 -6.61
N GLU A 410 -7.67 19.65 -7.58
CA GLU A 410 -7.66 20.24 -8.92
C GLU A 410 -9.01 20.04 -9.63
N ALA A 411 -9.50 18.79 -9.70
CA ALA A 411 -10.78 18.49 -10.33
C ALA A 411 -11.94 19.23 -9.66
N ALA A 412 -11.95 19.28 -8.33
CA ALA A 412 -12.96 19.99 -7.56
C ALA A 412 -12.96 21.50 -7.82
N TRP A 413 -11.78 22.11 -7.89
CA TRP A 413 -11.61 23.52 -8.23
C TRP A 413 -12.11 23.82 -9.64
N ILE A 414 -11.69 23.02 -10.63
CA ILE A 414 -12.08 23.22 -12.03
C ILE A 414 -13.59 23.02 -12.23
N ALA A 415 -14.19 22.00 -11.61
CA ALA A 415 -15.64 21.79 -11.67
C ALA A 415 -16.44 22.97 -11.07
N ARG A 416 -15.94 23.57 -9.98
CA ARG A 416 -16.52 24.79 -9.41
C ARG A 416 -16.44 25.98 -10.37
N GLU A 417 -15.27 26.24 -10.94
CA GLU A 417 -15.04 27.40 -11.81
C GLU A 417 -15.84 27.31 -13.12
N THR A 418 -16.02 26.09 -13.64
CA THR A 418 -16.76 25.86 -14.90
C THR A 418 -18.27 25.71 -14.74
N GLY A 419 -18.75 25.41 -13.54
CA GLY A 419 -20.17 25.16 -13.27
C GLY A 419 -20.75 23.95 -14.00
N ARG A 420 -19.91 23.05 -14.51
CA ARG A 420 -20.29 21.82 -15.22
C ARG A 420 -19.58 20.60 -14.62
N PRO A 421 -20.08 19.37 -14.84
CA PRO A 421 -19.30 18.18 -14.53
C PRO A 421 -18.00 18.17 -15.34
N VAL A 422 -16.87 17.88 -14.70
CA VAL A 422 -15.54 17.86 -15.34
C VAL A 422 -14.81 16.57 -14.96
N GLN A 423 -14.22 15.91 -15.95
CA GLN A 423 -13.20 14.89 -15.74
C GLN A 423 -11.81 15.48 -15.99
N LEU A 424 -11.01 15.57 -14.94
CA LEU A 424 -9.58 15.86 -15.04
C LEU A 424 -8.84 14.56 -15.31
N GLN A 425 -7.97 14.55 -16.32
CA GLN A 425 -7.11 13.41 -16.65
C GLN A 425 -5.71 13.92 -16.95
N TRP A 426 -4.75 13.50 -16.12
CA TRP A 426 -3.33 13.74 -16.33
C TRP A 426 -2.80 12.84 -17.45
N THR A 427 -1.77 13.33 -18.16
CA THR A 427 -0.92 12.51 -19.03
C THR A 427 0.12 11.73 -18.23
N ARG A 428 0.86 10.81 -18.88
CA ARG A 428 1.97 10.11 -18.23
C ARG A 428 3.07 11.08 -17.84
N GLU A 429 3.35 12.04 -18.70
CA GLU A 429 4.34 13.10 -18.50
C GLU A 429 3.99 13.96 -17.27
N ASP A 430 2.70 14.28 -17.08
CA ASP A 430 2.25 14.97 -15.87
C ASP A 430 2.43 14.09 -14.62
N ASP A 431 2.12 12.79 -14.72
CA ASP A 431 2.21 11.84 -13.60
C ASP A 431 3.66 11.62 -13.14
N LEU A 432 4.62 11.52 -14.08
CA LEU A 432 6.04 11.40 -13.77
C LEU A 432 6.68 12.74 -13.38
N GLY A 433 6.27 13.85 -14.00
CA GLY A 433 6.77 15.19 -13.71
C GLY A 433 6.27 15.78 -12.39
N HIS A 434 5.14 15.29 -11.87
CA HIS A 434 4.51 15.77 -10.64
C HIS A 434 4.10 14.64 -9.69
N ASP A 435 5.01 13.67 -9.52
CA ASP A 435 4.88 12.59 -8.54
C ASP A 435 5.25 13.10 -7.12
N PHE A 436 4.98 12.26 -6.12
CA PHE A 436 5.57 12.31 -4.79
C PHE A 436 6.58 11.17 -4.67
N TYR A 437 7.82 11.42 -5.05
CA TYR A 437 8.82 10.36 -5.25
C TYR A 437 9.17 9.62 -3.96
N ARG A 438 9.57 8.35 -4.10
CA ARG A 438 10.39 7.69 -3.08
C ARG A 438 11.72 8.45 -3.01
N PRO A 439 12.16 8.94 -1.85
CA PRO A 439 13.42 9.68 -1.76
C PRO A 439 14.64 8.79 -2.03
N ALA A 440 15.70 9.38 -2.57
CA ALA A 440 17.03 8.77 -2.60
C ALA A 440 17.66 8.72 -1.19
N ALA A 441 18.71 7.91 -1.00
CA ALA A 441 19.54 8.00 0.20
C ALA A 441 20.92 7.35 0.01
N TRP A 442 21.84 7.70 0.91
CA TRP A 442 23.18 7.13 1.00
C TRP A 442 23.37 6.48 2.37
N HIS A 443 23.94 5.28 2.36
CA HIS A 443 24.29 4.53 3.55
C HIS A 443 25.79 4.40 3.63
N HIS A 444 26.36 4.63 4.81
CA HIS A 444 27.76 4.31 5.10
C HIS A 444 27.82 3.38 6.31
N PHE A 445 28.35 2.17 6.10
CA PHE A 445 28.37 1.12 7.09
C PHE A 445 29.79 0.76 7.52
N ARG A 446 29.93 0.43 8.81
CA ARG A 446 31.12 -0.21 9.38
C ARG A 446 30.67 -1.35 10.28
N ALA A 447 31.23 -2.54 10.10
CA ALA A 447 30.97 -3.70 10.95
C ALA A 447 32.26 -4.30 11.47
N GLY A 448 32.29 -4.58 12.77
CA GLY A 448 33.40 -5.31 13.41
C GLY A 448 33.03 -6.78 13.60
N ILE A 449 33.89 -7.67 13.13
CA ILE A 449 33.75 -9.13 13.27
C ILE A 449 34.69 -9.62 14.39
N ASP A 450 34.17 -10.44 15.30
CA ASP A 450 34.94 -11.06 16.39
C ASP A 450 35.70 -12.31 15.95
N ASP A 451 36.50 -12.90 16.85
CA ASP A 451 37.30 -14.10 16.56
C ASP A 451 36.47 -15.33 16.17
N ALA A 452 35.18 -15.37 16.55
CA ALA A 452 34.24 -16.43 16.24
C ALA A 452 33.45 -16.16 14.96
N GLY A 453 33.77 -15.11 14.20
CA GLY A 453 33.06 -14.75 12.98
C GLY A 453 31.68 -14.13 13.23
N ARG A 454 31.43 -13.54 14.41
CA ARG A 454 30.18 -12.86 14.72
C ARG A 454 30.33 -11.35 14.61
N MET A 455 29.28 -10.68 14.14
CA MET A 455 29.21 -9.22 14.15
C MET A 455 29.07 -8.71 15.59
N GLN A 456 30.09 -8.02 16.09
CA GLN A 456 30.12 -7.48 17.46
C GLN A 456 29.86 -5.97 17.52
N ALA A 457 30.06 -5.27 16.40
CA ALA A 457 29.82 -3.84 16.27
C ALA A 457 29.21 -3.52 14.92
N PHE A 458 28.29 -2.55 14.88
CA PHE A 458 27.70 -2.03 13.65
C PHE A 458 27.45 -0.52 13.78
N ASP A 459 28.10 0.27 12.93
CA ASP A 459 27.91 1.71 12.79
C ASP A 459 27.28 2.02 11.43
N HIS A 460 26.20 2.79 11.44
CA HIS A 460 25.50 3.24 10.25
C HIS A 460 25.37 4.76 10.28
N HIS A 461 25.95 5.43 9.28
CA HIS A 461 25.65 6.82 8.95
C HIS A 461 24.71 6.88 7.74
N PHE A 462 23.50 7.36 7.95
CA PHE A 462 22.44 7.47 6.96
C PHE A 462 22.30 8.92 6.50
N VAL A 463 22.62 9.20 5.24
CA VAL A 463 22.38 10.52 4.63
C VAL A 463 21.11 10.43 3.81
N THR A 464 20.13 11.29 4.13
CA THR A 464 18.80 11.27 3.51
C THR A 464 18.28 12.69 3.35
N PHE A 465 17.02 12.85 2.94
CA PHE A 465 16.44 14.14 2.64
C PHE A 465 15.64 14.75 3.79
N GLY A 466 15.76 16.07 3.91
CA GLY A 466 15.01 16.90 4.84
C GLY A 466 14.43 18.14 4.16
N SER A 467 13.46 18.75 4.82
CA SER A 467 12.96 20.08 4.49
C SER A 467 12.78 20.87 5.78
N ARG A 468 13.46 22.01 5.87
CA ARG A 468 13.51 22.86 7.07
C ARG A 468 13.99 22.08 8.29
N GLY A 469 15.06 21.29 8.11
CA GLY A 469 15.69 20.50 9.18
C GLY A 469 14.87 19.31 9.68
N ARG A 470 13.80 18.92 8.99
CA ARG A 470 12.98 17.74 9.34
C ARG A 470 12.97 16.75 8.18
N THR A 471 13.06 15.46 8.48
CA THR A 471 13.00 14.41 7.45
C THR A 471 11.72 14.52 6.63
N VAL A 472 11.84 14.45 5.31
CA VAL A 472 10.69 14.45 4.39
C VAL A 472 9.94 13.11 4.42
N SER A 473 8.72 13.09 3.90
CA SER A 473 7.90 11.86 3.86
C SER A 473 8.63 10.74 3.11
N GLY A 474 8.67 9.54 3.67
CA GLY A 474 9.34 8.38 3.05
C GLY A 474 10.86 8.32 3.20
N ALA A 475 11.52 9.37 3.72
CA ALA A 475 12.97 9.44 3.91
C ALA A 475 13.47 8.97 5.29
N GLY A 476 12.54 8.62 6.19
CA GLY A 476 12.85 8.26 7.58
C GLY A 476 13.38 6.83 7.74
N LEU A 477 14.20 6.65 8.78
CA LEU A 477 14.68 5.35 9.25
C LEU A 477 14.48 5.26 10.76
N SER A 478 13.77 4.23 11.22
CA SER A 478 13.47 4.06 12.65
C SER A 478 14.75 3.72 13.45
N PRO A 479 14.99 4.36 14.61
CA PRO A 479 16.09 3.98 15.51
C PRO A 479 15.97 2.54 16.03
N GLY A 480 14.75 1.98 16.04
CA GLY A 480 14.47 0.61 16.43
C GLY A 480 14.53 -0.40 15.28
N HIS A 481 14.90 0.00 14.06
CA HIS A 481 14.92 -0.90 12.92
C HIS A 481 16.02 -1.97 13.04
N TYR A 482 15.82 -3.13 12.42
CA TYR A 482 16.83 -4.19 12.30
C TYR A 482 18.18 -3.62 11.80
N PRO A 483 19.34 -4.02 12.38
CA PRO A 483 19.53 -5.03 13.44
C PRO A 483 19.60 -4.42 14.84
N ALA A 484 19.03 -3.24 15.08
CA ALA A 484 19.16 -2.56 16.37
C ALA A 484 18.60 -3.44 17.49
N GLY A 485 19.36 -3.62 18.58
CA GLY A 485 19.04 -4.59 19.63
C GLY A 485 19.51 -6.02 19.35
N LEU A 486 20.04 -6.36 18.17
CA LEU A 486 20.66 -7.66 17.87
C LEU A 486 22.20 -7.59 17.85
N VAL A 487 22.76 -6.38 17.84
CA VAL A 487 24.20 -6.13 17.93
C VAL A 487 24.48 -5.32 19.19
N LYS A 488 25.37 -5.82 20.05
CA LYS A 488 25.67 -5.21 21.36
C LYS A 488 26.17 -3.76 21.25
N ASN A 489 27.02 -3.49 20.26
CA ASN A 489 27.57 -2.17 20.01
C ASN A 489 27.00 -1.66 18.69
N PHE A 490 25.94 -0.87 18.77
CA PHE A 490 25.17 -0.41 17.61
C PHE A 490 25.11 1.11 17.61
N ARG A 491 25.32 1.75 16.47
CA ARG A 491 25.12 3.19 16.33
C ARG A 491 24.45 3.52 15.00
N LEU A 492 23.40 4.35 15.08
CA LEU A 492 22.72 4.94 13.93
C LEU A 492 22.83 6.46 13.99
N ARG A 493 23.36 7.04 12.93
CA ARG A 493 23.53 8.48 12.75
C ARG A 493 22.80 8.93 11.48
N GLN A 494 22.30 10.16 11.46
CA GLN A 494 21.60 10.73 10.32
C GLN A 494 22.12 12.12 9.96
N SER A 495 22.22 12.39 8.67
CA SER A 495 22.42 13.74 8.13
C SER A 495 21.37 14.03 7.05
N LEU A 496 20.98 15.30 6.91
CA LEU A 496 19.93 15.72 5.98
C LEU A 496 20.48 16.59 4.85
N VAL A 497 20.08 16.25 3.62
CA VAL A 497 20.16 17.10 2.42
C VAL A 497 18.82 17.80 2.26
N GLU A 498 18.82 19.14 2.20
CA GLU A 498 17.58 19.91 2.01
C GLU A 498 17.03 19.71 0.59
N THR A 499 15.70 19.58 0.47
CA THR A 499 15.01 19.41 -0.82
C THR A 499 13.68 20.16 -0.86
N ASN A 500 13.35 20.68 -2.05
CA ASN A 500 12.02 21.19 -2.40
C ASN A 500 11.17 20.19 -3.20
N VAL A 501 11.74 19.05 -3.58
CA VAL A 501 11.05 18.01 -4.34
C VAL A 501 10.03 17.30 -3.43
N PRO A 502 8.75 17.19 -3.83
CA PRO A 502 7.75 16.44 -3.07
C PRO A 502 8.11 14.97 -2.97
N THR A 503 8.06 14.43 -1.75
CA THR A 503 8.29 13.00 -1.50
C THR A 503 7.08 12.35 -0.86
N GLY A 504 6.95 11.05 -1.08
CA GLY A 504 5.76 10.29 -0.68
C GLY A 504 6.08 8.90 -0.16
N PRO A 505 5.10 8.26 0.50
CA PRO A 505 5.13 6.82 0.66
C PRO A 505 5.16 6.19 -0.73
N TRP A 506 6.16 5.34 -0.97
CA TRP A 506 6.22 4.40 -2.09
C TRP A 506 6.21 3.01 -1.47
N ARG A 507 5.61 2.01 -2.13
CA ARG A 507 5.29 0.68 -1.58
C ARG A 507 6.37 0.16 -0.61
N SER A 508 5.95 -0.12 0.63
CA SER A 508 6.85 -0.38 1.78
C SER A 508 7.78 0.83 2.06
N PRO A 509 7.23 1.97 2.55
CA PRO A 509 7.96 3.24 2.65
C PRO A 509 9.25 3.12 3.46
N GLY A 510 10.38 3.50 2.87
CA GLY A 510 11.73 3.31 3.43
C GLY A 510 12.20 1.85 3.36
N HIS A 511 11.38 0.90 3.84
CA HIS A 511 11.69 -0.53 3.93
C HIS A 511 12.09 -1.17 2.60
N SER A 512 11.45 -0.81 1.49
CA SER A 512 11.80 -1.30 0.14
C SER A 512 13.19 -0.88 -0.34
N ALA A 513 13.77 0.16 0.27
CA ALA A 513 15.05 0.72 -0.15
C ALA A 513 16.18 0.36 0.82
N TYR A 514 16.03 0.67 2.12
CA TYR A 514 17.10 0.40 3.07
C TYR A 514 17.31 -1.10 3.33
N CYS A 515 16.28 -1.94 3.22
CA CYS A 515 16.44 -3.39 3.41
C CYS A 515 17.54 -3.94 2.48
N TRP A 516 17.56 -3.47 1.23
CA TRP A 516 18.59 -3.82 0.26
C TRP A 516 20.00 -3.50 0.76
N ALA A 517 20.22 -2.28 1.25
CA ALA A 517 21.53 -1.85 1.74
C ALA A 517 21.99 -2.67 2.96
N TYR A 518 21.10 -2.90 3.93
CA TYR A 518 21.40 -3.69 5.13
C TYR A 518 21.68 -5.16 4.81
N GLN A 519 20.78 -5.82 4.07
CA GLN A 519 20.90 -7.24 3.75
C GLN A 519 22.03 -7.52 2.77
N GLY A 520 22.33 -6.60 1.85
CA GLY A 520 23.50 -6.65 0.99
C GLY A 520 24.80 -6.53 1.80
N PHE A 521 24.89 -5.55 2.70
CA PHE A 521 26.08 -5.38 3.54
C PHE A 521 26.29 -6.55 4.51
N PHE A 522 25.22 -7.12 5.07
CA PHE A 522 25.33 -8.29 5.96
C PHE A 522 25.75 -9.56 5.21
N ASP A 523 25.46 -9.65 3.92
CA ASP A 523 26.03 -10.69 3.07
C ASP A 523 27.56 -10.52 2.93
N GLU A 524 28.04 -9.28 2.77
CA GLU A 524 29.49 -8.99 2.76
C GLU A 524 30.17 -9.31 4.11
N VAL A 525 29.50 -9.00 5.22
CA VAL A 525 30.00 -9.34 6.57
C VAL A 525 30.07 -10.85 6.77
N ALA A 526 29.07 -11.61 6.30
CA ALA A 526 29.07 -13.07 6.35
C ALA A 526 30.23 -13.66 5.54
N LEU A 527 30.44 -13.15 4.32
CA LEU A 527 31.55 -13.55 3.45
C LEU A 527 32.92 -13.25 4.08
N ALA A 528 33.09 -12.05 4.63
CA ALA A 528 34.30 -11.66 5.36
C ALA A 528 34.56 -12.56 6.58
N ALA A 529 33.51 -12.97 7.28
CA ALA A 529 33.59 -13.91 8.40
C ALA A 529 33.86 -15.37 7.96
N GLY A 530 33.80 -15.67 6.66
CA GLY A 530 33.89 -17.04 6.13
C GLY A 530 32.71 -17.92 6.54
N ARG A 531 31.52 -17.32 6.73
CA ARG A 531 30.30 -18.01 7.19
C ARG A 531 29.27 -18.11 6.07
N ASP A 532 28.47 -19.18 6.13
CA ASP A 532 27.29 -19.31 5.28
C ASP A 532 26.28 -18.19 5.58
N ALA A 533 25.62 -17.70 4.53
CA ALA A 533 24.74 -16.54 4.61
C ALA A 533 23.47 -16.80 5.45
N LEU A 534 22.95 -18.04 5.46
CA LEU A 534 21.84 -18.46 6.29
C LEU A 534 22.27 -18.59 7.74
N GLU A 535 23.39 -19.29 7.98
CA GLU A 535 23.92 -19.50 9.33
C GLU A 535 24.27 -18.18 10.03
N PHE A 536 24.86 -17.23 9.30
CA PHE A 536 25.17 -15.90 9.82
C PHE A 536 23.89 -15.15 10.26
N ARG A 537 22.83 -15.20 9.44
CA ARG A 537 21.56 -14.53 9.75
C ARG A 537 20.84 -15.20 10.92
N LEU A 538 20.83 -16.53 10.98
CA LEU A 538 20.25 -17.28 12.11
C LEU A 538 21.02 -17.03 13.42
N ASP A 539 22.34 -16.91 13.39
CA ASP A 539 23.16 -16.55 14.55
C ASP A 539 22.91 -15.10 15.03
N LEU A 540 22.64 -14.17 14.11
CA LEU A 540 22.24 -12.82 14.49
C LEU A 540 20.84 -12.81 15.12
N LEU A 541 19.92 -13.64 14.63
CA LEU A 541 18.55 -13.77 15.15
C LEU A 541 18.48 -14.60 16.45
N SER A 542 19.52 -15.37 16.81
CA SER A 542 19.52 -16.18 18.04
C SER A 542 19.91 -15.40 19.29
N ARG A 543 20.14 -14.09 19.19
CA ARG A 543 20.64 -13.24 20.27
C ARG A 543 20.01 -11.86 20.23
N HIS A 544 19.81 -11.27 21.39
CA HIS A 544 19.33 -9.89 21.52
C HIS A 544 19.92 -9.22 22.76
N TYR A 545 19.96 -7.90 22.69
CA TYR A 545 20.50 -6.97 23.69
C TYR A 545 19.43 -5.90 23.92
N GLY A 546 18.49 -6.19 24.82
CA GLY A 546 17.27 -5.41 25.02
C GLY A 546 16.08 -5.97 24.22
N GLU A 547 15.07 -5.13 23.99
CA GLU A 547 13.90 -5.52 23.21
C GLU A 547 14.30 -5.80 21.75
N PRO A 548 13.96 -6.98 21.19
CA PRO A 548 14.27 -7.30 19.82
C PRO A 548 13.46 -6.41 18.86
N PRO A 549 14.01 -6.03 17.69
CA PRO A 549 13.36 -5.13 16.75
C PRO A 549 12.21 -5.80 15.96
N LEU A 550 12.05 -7.12 16.11
CA LEU A 550 11.16 -7.99 15.37
C LEU A 550 11.00 -9.33 16.11
N ASP A 551 10.03 -10.16 15.69
CA ASP A 551 9.89 -11.54 16.18
C ASP A 551 10.98 -12.44 15.59
N LEU A 552 11.90 -12.89 16.45
CA LEU A 552 13.09 -13.64 16.04
C LEU A 552 12.76 -15.06 15.57
N GLU A 553 11.76 -15.69 16.17
CA GLU A 553 11.37 -17.07 15.86
C GLU A 553 10.66 -17.11 14.51
N ARG A 554 9.62 -16.28 14.34
CA ARG A 554 8.87 -16.20 13.06
C ARG A 554 9.78 -15.82 11.89
N THR A 555 10.73 -14.92 12.13
CA THR A 555 11.73 -14.56 11.10
C THR A 555 12.64 -15.72 10.76
N SER A 556 13.16 -16.42 11.78
CA SER A 556 14.01 -17.60 11.57
C SER A 556 13.26 -18.70 10.81
N ASP A 557 11.97 -18.90 11.08
CA ASP A 557 11.16 -19.91 10.42
C ASP A 557 10.87 -19.58 8.95
N THR A 558 10.58 -18.32 8.62
CA THR A 558 10.46 -17.90 7.22
C THR A 558 11.79 -18.07 6.46
N LEU A 559 12.93 -17.74 7.09
CA LEU A 559 14.26 -17.94 6.52
C LEU A 559 14.54 -19.42 6.22
N ARG A 560 14.28 -20.30 7.20
CA ARG A 560 14.46 -21.75 7.04
C ARG A 560 13.55 -22.30 5.96
N LEU A 561 12.29 -21.89 5.92
CA LEU A 561 11.33 -22.35 4.92
C LEU A 561 11.75 -21.92 3.51
N ALA A 562 12.15 -20.66 3.30
CA ALA A 562 12.65 -20.19 2.00
C ALA A 562 13.91 -20.96 1.57
N ALA A 563 14.85 -21.16 2.50
CA ALA A 563 16.08 -21.92 2.25
C ALA A 563 15.81 -23.40 1.92
N GLU A 564 14.87 -24.05 2.62
CA GLU A 564 14.46 -25.42 2.34
C GLU A 564 13.87 -25.54 0.93
N LYS A 565 12.93 -24.67 0.58
CA LYS A 565 12.23 -24.71 -0.72
C LYS A 565 13.14 -24.40 -1.89
N ALA A 566 14.06 -23.46 -1.72
CA ALA A 566 15.11 -23.19 -2.69
C ALA A 566 16.19 -24.27 -2.72
N GLY A 567 16.27 -25.15 -1.72
CA GLY A 567 17.35 -26.13 -1.57
C GLY A 567 18.71 -25.45 -1.42
N TRP A 568 18.80 -24.44 -0.55
CA TRP A 568 20.00 -23.62 -0.30
C TRP A 568 21.28 -24.45 -0.07
N GLY A 569 21.16 -25.60 0.61
CA GLY A 569 22.28 -26.51 0.87
C GLY A 569 22.85 -27.24 -0.35
N ARG A 570 22.34 -26.98 -1.58
CA ARG A 570 22.87 -27.54 -2.82
C ARG A 570 24.28 -27.02 -3.08
N ARG A 571 25.26 -27.93 -3.03
CA ARG A 571 26.70 -27.58 -3.13
C ARG A 571 27.19 -27.23 -4.55
N VAL A 572 26.42 -27.55 -5.59
CA VAL A 572 26.83 -27.35 -6.98
C VAL A 572 25.64 -26.81 -7.77
N LEU A 573 25.76 -25.55 -8.22
CA LEU A 573 24.91 -24.96 -9.25
C LEU A 573 25.61 -25.09 -10.60
N ALA A 574 24.89 -24.90 -11.71
CA ALA A 574 25.54 -24.78 -13.01
C ALA A 574 26.49 -23.55 -13.03
N ALA A 575 27.44 -23.54 -13.96
CA ALA A 575 28.34 -22.40 -14.11
C ALA A 575 27.54 -21.09 -14.31
N ASN A 576 28.06 -19.99 -13.75
CA ASN A 576 27.45 -18.65 -13.79
C ASN A 576 26.06 -18.55 -13.16
N ARG A 577 25.69 -19.47 -12.26
CA ARG A 577 24.47 -19.38 -11.46
C ARG A 577 24.78 -19.10 -9.99
N GLY A 578 23.92 -18.32 -9.35
CA GLY A 578 24.06 -17.94 -7.95
C GLY A 578 22.73 -17.97 -7.22
N LEU A 579 22.76 -18.37 -5.95
CA LEU A 579 21.65 -18.19 -5.02
C LEU A 579 21.97 -17.03 -4.08
N GLY A 580 20.95 -16.23 -3.77
CA GLY A 580 21.05 -15.14 -2.80
C GLY A 580 19.81 -15.09 -1.92
N MET A 581 19.99 -14.72 -0.66
CA MET A 581 18.89 -14.66 0.30
C MET A 581 18.83 -13.34 1.03
N ALA A 582 17.63 -13.01 1.48
CA ALA A 582 17.36 -11.89 2.37
C ALA A 582 16.03 -12.10 3.09
N PHE A 583 15.85 -11.38 4.20
CA PHE A 583 14.60 -11.33 4.92
C PHE A 583 14.29 -9.90 5.36
N HIS A 584 13.04 -9.65 5.68
CA HIS A 584 12.63 -8.39 6.30
C HIS A 584 11.39 -8.55 7.17
N PHE A 585 11.26 -7.63 8.11
CA PHE A 585 10.05 -7.38 8.87
C PHE A 585 9.59 -5.95 8.62
N ASP A 586 8.37 -5.81 8.12
CA ASP A 586 7.67 -4.54 7.98
C ASP A 586 6.17 -4.77 8.01
N HIS A 587 5.44 -3.75 8.49
CA HIS A 587 3.98 -3.73 8.55
C HIS A 587 3.31 -4.99 9.15
N GLY A 588 3.99 -5.69 10.05
CA GLY A 588 3.49 -6.90 10.73
C GLY A 588 3.73 -8.21 9.97
N GLY A 589 4.29 -8.17 8.76
CA GLY A 589 4.62 -9.37 7.99
C GLY A 589 6.10 -9.73 8.11
N PHE A 590 6.36 -11.03 8.18
CA PHE A 590 7.71 -11.60 8.16
C PHE A 590 7.90 -12.29 6.82
N VAL A 591 8.87 -11.84 6.02
CA VAL A 591 9.09 -12.40 4.68
C VAL A 591 10.57 -12.67 4.45
N SER A 592 10.85 -13.84 3.89
CA SER A 592 12.16 -14.25 3.44
C SER A 592 12.11 -14.68 1.98
N HIS A 593 13.11 -14.27 1.20
CA HIS A 593 13.28 -14.67 -0.19
C HIS A 593 14.61 -15.38 -0.39
N VAL A 594 14.60 -16.37 -1.29
CA VAL A 594 15.80 -16.86 -1.97
C VAL A 594 15.60 -16.64 -3.46
N ALA A 595 16.56 -16.01 -4.13
CA ALA A 595 16.56 -15.81 -5.57
C ALA A 595 17.65 -16.66 -6.24
N GLU A 596 17.34 -17.18 -7.43
CA GLU A 596 18.29 -17.79 -8.35
C GLU A 596 18.51 -16.86 -9.54
N VAL A 597 19.79 -16.59 -9.84
CA VAL A 597 20.20 -15.75 -10.97
C VAL A 597 21.16 -16.53 -11.85
N GLU A 598 20.95 -16.43 -13.16
CA GLU A 598 21.91 -16.84 -14.18
C GLU A 598 22.59 -15.61 -14.78
N ALA A 599 23.90 -15.69 -15.00
CA ALA A 599 24.69 -14.62 -15.59
C ALA A 599 25.32 -15.04 -16.94
N ASP A 600 25.24 -14.12 -17.89
CA ASP A 600 26.03 -14.07 -19.13
C ASP A 600 26.89 -12.80 -19.08
N GLY A 601 28.06 -12.92 -18.46
CA GLY A 601 28.91 -11.77 -18.15
C GLY A 601 28.21 -10.76 -17.23
N ASN A 602 27.96 -9.55 -17.74
CA ASN A 602 27.24 -8.48 -17.02
C ASN A 602 25.72 -8.48 -17.30
N ARG A 603 25.22 -9.40 -18.13
CA ARG A 603 23.79 -9.55 -18.40
C ARG A 603 23.25 -10.66 -17.51
N ILE A 604 22.14 -10.43 -16.83
CA ILE A 604 21.61 -11.39 -15.84
C ILE A 604 20.15 -11.69 -16.09
N ARG A 605 19.74 -12.93 -15.83
CA ARG A 605 18.33 -13.35 -15.76
C ARG A 605 18.04 -13.78 -14.33
N VAL A 606 16.97 -13.23 -13.76
CA VAL A 606 16.42 -13.76 -12.50
C VAL A 606 15.52 -14.93 -12.89
N ASP A 607 15.96 -16.15 -12.61
CA ASP A 607 15.24 -17.34 -13.04
C ASP A 607 14.05 -17.61 -12.13
N LYS A 608 14.29 -17.64 -10.82
CA LYS A 608 13.27 -18.02 -9.85
C LYS A 608 13.47 -17.33 -8.50
N VAL A 609 12.35 -17.01 -7.83
CA VAL A 609 12.33 -16.53 -6.45
C VAL A 609 11.41 -17.40 -5.61
N TRP A 610 11.94 -17.98 -4.52
CA TRP A 610 11.17 -18.66 -3.49
C TRP A 610 10.88 -17.69 -2.36
N SER A 611 9.60 -17.45 -2.10
CA SER A 611 9.12 -16.57 -1.04
C SER A 611 8.51 -17.40 0.08
N ALA A 612 8.96 -17.18 1.31
CA ALA A 612 8.30 -17.67 2.51
C ALA A 612 7.78 -16.49 3.33
N ALA A 613 6.51 -16.53 3.71
CA ALA A 613 5.87 -15.47 4.48
C ALA A 613 5.09 -16.02 5.69
N ASP A 614 5.18 -15.32 6.80
CA ASP A 614 4.28 -15.47 7.95
C ASP A 614 3.52 -14.16 8.18
N VAL A 615 2.23 -14.20 7.87
CA VAL A 615 1.27 -13.11 8.05
C VAL A 615 0.03 -13.59 8.80
N GLY A 616 0.13 -14.68 9.57
CA GLY A 616 -1.01 -15.38 10.17
C GLY A 616 -1.83 -16.16 9.12
N PRO A 617 -3.13 -16.43 9.38
CA PRO A 617 -3.98 -17.16 8.44
C PRO A 617 -4.18 -16.37 7.14
N ILE A 618 -4.12 -17.07 6.01
CA ILE A 618 -4.37 -16.46 4.71
C ILE A 618 -5.88 -16.34 4.48
N LEU A 619 -6.35 -15.12 4.18
CA LEU A 619 -7.77 -14.88 3.94
C LEU A 619 -8.21 -15.39 2.55
N ASN A 620 -7.47 -15.02 1.50
CA ASN A 620 -7.69 -15.47 0.14
C ASN A 620 -6.35 -15.84 -0.50
N LEU A 621 -6.18 -17.09 -0.92
CA LEU A 621 -4.94 -17.58 -1.52
C LEU A 621 -4.63 -16.91 -2.86
N SER A 622 -5.65 -16.53 -3.64
CA SER A 622 -5.45 -15.82 -4.92
C SER A 622 -4.82 -14.44 -4.66
N GLY A 623 -5.42 -13.64 -3.79
CA GLY A 623 -4.89 -12.33 -3.43
C GLY A 623 -3.50 -12.42 -2.79
N ALA A 624 -3.28 -13.43 -1.93
CA ALA A 624 -1.99 -13.59 -1.27
C ALA A 624 -0.84 -13.88 -2.25
N ARG A 625 -1.04 -14.78 -3.21
CA ARG A 625 -0.05 -15.08 -4.26
C ARG A 625 0.22 -13.85 -5.12
N ASN A 626 -0.83 -13.21 -5.63
CA ASN A 626 -0.70 -12.02 -6.48
C ASN A 626 0.07 -10.89 -5.77
N GLN A 627 -0.11 -10.72 -4.46
CA GLN A 627 0.60 -9.72 -3.69
C GLN A 627 2.10 -10.00 -3.58
N VAL A 628 2.48 -11.25 -3.33
CA VAL A 628 3.90 -11.67 -3.29
C VAL A 628 4.53 -11.58 -4.67
N GLU A 629 3.84 -12.12 -5.69
CA GLU A 629 4.31 -12.11 -7.07
C GLU A 629 4.53 -10.68 -7.58
N GLY A 630 3.54 -9.81 -7.40
CA GLY A 630 3.64 -8.40 -7.77
C GLY A 630 4.74 -7.66 -7.00
N CYS A 631 4.95 -7.96 -5.71
CA CYS A 631 6.06 -7.37 -4.94
C CYS A 631 7.44 -7.74 -5.51
N VAL A 632 7.64 -9.00 -5.89
CA VAL A 632 8.94 -9.44 -6.45
C VAL A 632 9.19 -8.81 -7.82
N VAL A 633 8.16 -8.75 -8.66
CA VAL A 633 8.22 -8.07 -9.97
C VAL A 633 8.49 -6.57 -9.79
N ASP A 634 7.77 -5.89 -8.90
CA ASP A 634 7.96 -4.47 -8.61
C ASP A 634 9.37 -4.19 -8.06
N ALA A 635 9.91 -5.05 -7.20
CA ALA A 635 11.26 -4.92 -6.66
C ALA A 635 12.32 -5.00 -7.76
N LEU A 636 12.21 -5.99 -8.66
CA LEU A 636 13.12 -6.16 -9.79
C LEU A 636 13.01 -5.00 -10.77
N SER A 637 11.79 -4.53 -11.06
CA SER A 637 11.55 -3.35 -11.89
C SER A 637 12.21 -2.12 -11.27
N THR A 638 11.92 -1.83 -10.00
CA THR A 638 12.38 -0.62 -9.31
C THR A 638 13.90 -0.58 -9.13
N ALA A 639 14.54 -1.75 -9.07
CA ALA A 639 16.01 -1.84 -9.08
C ALA A 639 16.66 -1.38 -10.39
N GLN A 640 15.87 -1.15 -11.46
CA GLN A 640 16.33 -0.57 -12.74
C GLN A 640 16.01 0.92 -12.89
N LEU A 641 15.20 1.49 -11.99
CA LEU A 641 14.59 2.80 -12.20
C LEU A 641 15.32 3.90 -11.43
N GLU A 642 15.34 5.09 -12.00
CA GLU A 642 15.75 6.31 -11.32
C GLU A 642 14.99 7.53 -11.85
N ILE A 643 14.75 8.48 -10.96
CA ILE A 643 14.34 9.84 -11.27
C ILE A 643 15.49 10.78 -10.92
N THR A 644 15.87 11.62 -11.87
CA THR A 644 16.87 12.67 -11.71
C THR A 644 16.27 14.05 -11.91
N PHE A 645 16.95 15.06 -11.35
CA PHE A 645 16.48 16.44 -11.35
C PHE A 645 17.52 17.40 -11.90
N ALA A 646 17.06 18.38 -12.66
CA ALA A 646 17.81 19.54 -13.11
C ALA A 646 16.96 20.81 -12.95
N ASN A 647 17.49 21.83 -12.26
CA ASN A 647 16.79 23.10 -12.00
C ASN A 647 15.40 22.92 -11.35
N GLY A 648 15.29 21.95 -10.45
CA GLY A 648 14.09 21.57 -9.72
C GLY A 648 13.01 20.89 -10.56
N ALA A 649 13.30 20.54 -11.82
CA ALA A 649 12.44 19.78 -12.71
C ALA A 649 12.95 18.35 -12.90
N VAL A 650 12.04 17.42 -13.16
CA VAL A 650 12.32 16.01 -13.46
C VAL A 650 12.90 15.87 -14.87
N GLU A 651 13.85 14.96 -15.06
CA GLU A 651 14.43 14.67 -16.38
C GLU A 651 13.73 13.53 -17.12
N GLN A 652 13.24 12.49 -16.43
CA GLN A 652 12.52 11.36 -17.04
C GLN A 652 11.02 11.64 -17.18
N GLY A 653 10.48 11.49 -18.40
CA GLY A 653 9.12 11.91 -18.73
C GLY A 653 8.13 10.78 -19.04
N ASN A 654 8.56 9.60 -19.49
CA ASN A 654 7.67 8.53 -19.95
C ASN A 654 8.34 7.14 -19.91
N PHE A 655 7.72 6.09 -20.44
CA PHE A 655 8.24 4.71 -20.35
C PHE A 655 9.39 4.39 -21.30
N ASP A 656 9.75 5.29 -22.21
CA ASP A 656 10.94 5.20 -23.05
C ASP A 656 12.22 5.62 -22.33
N ASP A 657 12.12 6.49 -21.32
CA ASP A 657 13.23 6.92 -20.47
C ASP A 657 13.10 6.48 -18.99
N TYR A 658 11.94 5.95 -18.59
CA TYR A 658 11.65 5.30 -17.31
C TYR A 658 11.05 3.89 -17.54
N GLU A 659 11.87 2.98 -18.08
CA GLU A 659 11.39 1.68 -18.55
C GLU A 659 11.04 0.70 -17.40
N LEU A 660 9.74 0.43 -17.24
CA LEU A 660 9.26 -0.64 -16.37
C LEU A 660 9.64 -2.02 -16.90
N LEU A 661 9.80 -2.98 -15.98
CA LEU A 661 10.13 -4.38 -16.29
C LEU A 661 9.14 -4.98 -17.31
N ARG A 662 9.67 -5.67 -18.31
CA ARG A 662 8.88 -6.36 -19.33
C ARG A 662 8.56 -7.79 -18.92
N ILE A 663 7.49 -8.36 -19.50
CA ILE A 663 7.03 -9.72 -19.16
C ILE A 663 8.11 -10.81 -19.35
N GLY A 664 9.00 -10.65 -20.33
CA GLY A 664 10.08 -11.61 -20.57
C GLY A 664 11.19 -11.60 -19.50
N GLN A 665 11.23 -10.56 -18.67
CA GLN A 665 12.21 -10.37 -17.60
C GLN A 665 11.65 -10.77 -16.22
N ALA A 666 10.35 -11.09 -16.13
CA ALA A 666 9.72 -11.49 -14.88
C ALA A 666 10.18 -12.90 -14.48
N PRO A 667 10.63 -13.12 -13.24
CA PRO A 667 11.06 -14.44 -12.76
C PRO A 667 9.87 -15.37 -12.51
N GLU A 668 10.13 -16.68 -12.44
CA GLU A 668 9.20 -17.61 -11.78
C GLU A 668 9.17 -17.30 -10.28
N ILE A 669 7.98 -17.31 -9.65
CA ILE A 669 7.83 -16.97 -8.24
C ILE A 669 7.03 -18.07 -7.54
N GLU A 670 7.62 -18.67 -6.50
CA GLU A 670 6.98 -19.72 -5.71
C GLU A 670 6.67 -19.20 -4.31
N CYS A 671 5.38 -19.18 -3.94
CA CYS A 671 4.91 -18.60 -2.68
C CYS A 671 4.58 -19.69 -1.65
N HIS A 672 5.17 -19.58 -0.46
CA HIS A 672 4.91 -20.44 0.69
C HIS A 672 4.45 -19.60 1.89
N PHE A 673 3.37 -20.01 2.53
CA PHE A 673 2.76 -19.29 3.64
C PHE A 673 2.71 -20.16 4.89
N ILE A 674 3.25 -19.65 6.00
CA ILE A 674 3.10 -20.27 7.32
C ILE A 674 1.71 -19.89 7.86
N GLN A 675 0.79 -20.87 7.93
CA GLN A 675 -0.56 -20.68 8.50
C GLN A 675 -0.52 -20.76 10.03
N SER A 676 -0.01 -19.71 10.69
CA SER A 676 0.04 -19.66 12.16
C SER A 676 -1.31 -19.24 12.77
N GLU A 677 -1.51 -19.52 14.07
CA GLU A 677 -2.67 -19.04 14.86
C GLU A 677 -2.56 -17.55 15.24
N ASN A 678 -1.49 -16.87 14.84
CA ASN A 678 -1.34 -15.44 15.05
C ASN A 678 -2.44 -14.67 14.32
N SER A 679 -2.83 -13.51 14.85
CA SER A 679 -3.75 -12.63 14.14
C SER A 679 -3.19 -12.25 12.76
N PRO A 680 -4.02 -12.26 11.70
CA PRO A 680 -3.53 -11.99 10.36
C PRO A 680 -3.06 -10.54 10.23
N THR A 681 -1.94 -10.37 9.54
CA THR A 681 -1.39 -9.05 9.21
C THR A 681 -1.66 -8.73 7.75
N GLY A 682 -1.16 -7.60 7.25
CA GLY A 682 -1.28 -7.26 5.84
C GLY A 682 -0.11 -7.81 5.02
N LEU A 683 -0.36 -8.13 3.76
CA LEU A 683 0.62 -8.67 2.80
C LEU A 683 0.91 -7.68 1.64
N GLY A 684 0.37 -6.46 1.76
CA GLY A 684 0.45 -5.40 0.75
C GLY A 684 1.88 -5.05 0.35
N GLU A 685 2.69 -4.86 1.36
CA GLU A 685 4.04 -4.30 1.31
C GLU A 685 5.14 -5.29 1.69
N PRO A 686 4.95 -6.19 2.69
CA PRO A 686 6.09 -6.93 3.25
C PRO A 686 6.98 -7.71 2.27
N PRO A 687 6.43 -8.35 1.23
CA PRO A 687 7.27 -9.13 0.33
C PRO A 687 8.24 -8.31 -0.54
N ILE A 688 8.05 -7.00 -0.72
CA ILE A 688 8.90 -6.22 -1.63
C ILE A 688 10.31 -6.01 -1.07
N ALA A 689 10.42 -5.82 0.25
CA ALA A 689 11.65 -5.31 0.86
C ALA A 689 12.82 -6.29 0.76
N ALA A 690 12.55 -7.59 0.94
CA ALA A 690 13.57 -8.63 0.88
C ALA A 690 13.90 -9.07 -0.57
N ALA A 691 13.12 -8.69 -1.57
CA ALA A 691 13.28 -9.20 -2.94
C ALA A 691 14.55 -8.65 -3.61
N THR A 692 14.74 -7.33 -3.63
CA THR A 692 15.93 -6.69 -4.20
C THR A 692 17.24 -7.22 -3.59
N PRO A 693 17.43 -7.30 -2.25
CA PRO A 693 18.66 -7.84 -1.68
C PRO A 693 18.89 -9.31 -2.02
N ALA A 694 17.85 -10.16 -2.00
CA ALA A 694 18.00 -11.57 -2.39
C ALA A 694 18.52 -11.68 -3.83
N ILE A 695 17.96 -10.89 -4.76
CA ILE A 695 18.38 -10.85 -6.16
C ILE A 695 19.82 -10.32 -6.28
N THR A 696 20.18 -9.21 -5.63
CA THR A 696 21.54 -8.66 -5.74
C THR A 696 22.61 -9.54 -5.08
N ASN A 697 22.25 -10.29 -4.04
CA ASN A 697 23.13 -11.31 -3.44
C ASN A 697 23.32 -12.49 -4.40
N ALA A 698 22.27 -12.89 -5.12
CA ALA A 698 22.36 -13.94 -6.16
C ALA A 698 23.22 -13.49 -7.34
N ILE A 699 23.10 -12.23 -7.77
CA ILE A 699 23.98 -11.63 -8.80
C ILE A 699 25.44 -11.70 -8.34
N TYR A 700 25.75 -11.35 -7.09
CA TYR A 700 27.11 -11.48 -6.58
C TYR A 700 27.59 -12.94 -6.60
N ALA A 701 26.77 -13.88 -6.15
CA ALA A 701 27.13 -15.30 -6.18
C ALA A 701 27.38 -15.81 -7.60
N ALA A 702 26.64 -15.31 -8.60
CA ALA A 702 26.79 -15.69 -10.00
C ALA A 702 27.99 -15.01 -10.71
N THR A 703 28.32 -13.77 -10.34
CA THR A 703 29.25 -12.91 -11.12
C THR A 703 30.50 -12.46 -10.37
N GLY A 704 30.49 -12.55 -9.03
CA GLY A 704 31.47 -11.89 -8.15
C GLY A 704 31.31 -10.36 -8.04
N LYS A 705 30.33 -9.76 -8.73
CA LYS A 705 30.12 -8.30 -8.74
C LYS A 705 29.09 -7.89 -7.68
N ARG A 706 29.51 -7.09 -6.71
CA ARG A 706 28.62 -6.55 -5.68
C ARG A 706 27.89 -5.31 -6.19
N ILE A 707 26.57 -5.30 -6.10
CA ILE A 707 25.73 -4.15 -6.45
C ILE A 707 25.59 -3.27 -5.22
N ARG A 708 26.32 -2.16 -5.17
CA ARG A 708 26.24 -1.15 -4.10
C ARG A 708 25.54 0.14 -4.51
N GLU A 709 25.15 0.25 -5.76
CA GLU A 709 24.40 1.39 -6.29
C GLU A 709 23.24 0.87 -7.13
N LEU A 710 22.06 1.47 -6.93
CA LEU A 710 20.92 1.34 -7.83
C LEU A 710 20.81 2.59 -8.69
N PRO A 711 20.31 2.48 -9.94
CA PRO A 711 19.84 1.26 -10.60
C PRO A 711 20.98 0.32 -11.04
N PHE A 712 20.68 -0.92 -11.43
CA PHE A 712 21.71 -1.91 -11.85
C PHE A 712 22.63 -1.40 -12.96
N SER A 713 22.15 -0.51 -13.83
CA SER A 713 22.95 0.13 -14.88
C SER A 713 24.14 0.91 -14.33
N ARG A 714 24.01 1.56 -13.15
CA ARG A 714 25.13 2.23 -12.46
C ARG A 714 26.21 1.24 -12.02
N ALA A 715 25.80 0.04 -11.64
CA ALA A 715 26.69 -1.07 -11.37
C ALA A 715 27.11 -1.82 -12.64
N GLY A 716 26.78 -1.34 -13.84
CA GLY A 716 27.11 -1.99 -15.12
C GLY A 716 26.53 -3.40 -15.25
N ILE A 717 25.33 -3.65 -14.73
CA ILE A 717 24.55 -4.87 -14.90
C ILE A 717 23.30 -4.54 -15.73
N ALA A 718 22.92 -5.47 -16.61
CA ALA A 718 21.70 -5.37 -17.41
C ALA A 718 20.85 -6.63 -17.26
N LEU A 719 19.52 -6.50 -17.30
CA LEU A 719 18.61 -7.64 -17.35
C LEU A 719 18.55 -8.24 -18.76
N LEU A 720 18.45 -9.56 -18.84
CA LEU A 720 18.27 -10.34 -20.08
C LEU A 720 16.84 -10.35 -20.59
#